data_AF-A0A7Y5L4Y7-F1
#
_entry.id   AF-A0A7Y5L4Y7-F1
#
_cell.length_a   1.000
_cell.length_b   1.000
_cell.length_c   1.000
_cell.angle_alpha   90.00
_cell.angle_beta   90.00
_cell.angle_gamma   90.00
#
_symmetry.space_group_name_H-M   'P 1'
#
loop_
_entity.id
_entity.type
_entity.pdbx_description
1 polymer ?
#
loop_
_entity_poly.entity_id
_entity_poly.type
_entity_poly.pdbx_seq_one_letter_code
_entity_poly.pdbx_strand_id
1 'polypeptide(L)'
;MLLQSERDFYEGSSWALSPFLSFEQILHRLRFLIDEDLQAKPDWCKREWNINLYMLSAAATDLLDDFLARGVFSFSKISDYVSVLSKPVNFLKGVSLFTSRLRGGLRDRRLRKWRSAWSRWIIQVCEPLVRDQIPGIEAQKVFQAALAPLLKPAFPRKLLAKRARIPAAYRSQDLAHYDFVELGRKYSEKHAAEENSCIVVGLRTAGSFIAPLVCAYLNTVRKRHSSFLTLRPKSFVPPWEAQQIKKYAQSRARFIIVDEPPSTGKSLARCLEILHDFGVNRKFITIAVPIHPAGQDWLNTSLKYALGQAEIITLPPEEWYKEKLLCIKAFRTALLPYFRALGFTEIELVENECTKKINEALQQNIGKEYHVRLKKVYQVIPVNSSGRQNHLLVMGKSVGWGWLGYHAALSANRLSDYVPRVYGVKNGIMYMEWVDGNEEPNAAPQNLPSRQDLVATLAAYISRRTNQLRLAENPSRFLSSYREGGLQSIAIILSQAFGAKISKLKRGWVRSRLEKLSCPAPCLLDARMMPGEWVHASHGLVKTDFEHHGFSKTASHNIVDPAYDLASAMFEFELTDREQEALIKHYIQATKDERVSQRLFYYKLLCGSEAMSDALGKLNKVGYESIYQQLNERFVRAWNFLVAETMRYTARYCAGKPITTWRTPMFVMDIDDVLDKVIFGFPSTTERGIRTLSLLRAHQVCSVINTARSLKEVQDYCRHYGFAGGIAEYGSVLWDAGAEQENVLVSPQALAELSDMRDALRHVPGVFINPFYSYSIRAYSYNREKTIPIPDATIGELFQRLNIRHLKPHRTYIDTAILDHNIDKGKALLRLKEWQGIIQGKIAAVGDSEADLPMLKVVDCGFLVSNSSVELKRQARHFGITVVKAFFQTGLYEAAVRFVHDHNGKKDEKAGRVLKKLKHENDSMWDLIQIADKAAYLHWLRLFDKNMFEIFQE
;
A
#
# COMPACT_ATOMS: atom_id res chain seq x y z
N MET A 1 18.55 20.89 14.26
CA MET A 1 18.80 20.60 15.67
C MET A 1 17.58 21.00 16.49
N LEU A 2 17.03 20.07 17.28
CA LEU A 2 16.01 20.35 18.31
C LEU A 2 16.67 21.01 19.54
N LEU A 3 15.91 21.82 20.30
CA LEU A 3 16.37 22.33 21.60
C LEU A 3 16.53 21.16 22.59
N GLN A 4 17.46 21.28 23.56
CA GLN A 4 17.70 20.20 24.52
C GLN A 4 16.44 19.83 25.30
N SER A 5 15.65 20.82 25.75
CA SER A 5 14.39 20.60 26.44
C SER A 5 13.34 19.87 25.60
N GLU A 6 13.33 20.09 24.28
CA GLU A 6 12.45 19.36 23.35
C GLU A 6 12.96 17.94 23.12
N ARG A 7 14.28 17.75 22.97
CA ARG A 7 14.89 16.41 22.87
C ARG A 7 14.54 15.56 24.07
N ASP A 8 14.75 16.07 25.28
CA ASP A 8 14.48 15.33 26.52
C ASP A 8 13.00 14.97 26.63
N PHE A 9 12.10 15.89 26.27
CA PHE A 9 10.66 15.66 26.25
C PHE A 9 10.25 14.55 25.25
N TYR A 10 10.73 14.63 24.00
CA TYR A 10 10.37 13.67 22.97
C TYR A 10 11.01 12.30 23.20
N GLU A 11 12.27 12.24 23.62
CA GLU A 11 12.95 10.98 23.95
C GLU A 11 12.26 10.25 25.11
N GLY A 12 11.81 10.98 26.14
CA GLY A 12 10.94 10.45 27.21
C GLY A 12 9.60 9.91 26.71
N SER A 13 9.19 10.30 25.50
CA SER A 13 7.97 9.87 24.82
C SER A 13 8.20 8.85 23.70
N SER A 14 9.31 8.08 23.75
CA SER A 14 9.64 7.04 22.75
C SER A 14 8.51 6.04 22.43
N TRP A 15 7.59 5.83 23.37
CA TRP A 15 6.40 4.99 23.17
C TRP A 15 5.48 5.50 22.04
N ALA A 16 5.56 6.79 21.71
CA ALA A 16 4.78 7.43 20.65
C ALA A 16 5.20 7.03 19.22
N LEU A 17 6.30 6.29 19.05
CA LEU A 17 6.65 5.67 17.76
C LEU A 17 5.56 4.71 17.26
N SER A 18 4.78 4.10 18.16
CA SER A 18 3.67 3.23 17.79
C SER A 18 2.32 3.89 18.09
N PRO A 19 1.47 4.14 17.07
CA PRO A 19 0.11 4.61 17.30
C PRO A 19 -0.86 3.51 17.78
N PHE A 20 -0.41 2.26 17.85
CA PHE A 20 -1.24 1.08 18.12
C PHE A 20 -1.14 0.62 19.59
N LEU A 21 -1.29 1.55 20.53
CA LEU A 21 -1.27 1.23 21.95
C LEU A 21 -2.44 0.30 22.32
N SER A 22 -2.15 -0.72 23.12
CA SER A 22 -3.17 -1.55 23.74
C SER A 22 -3.97 -0.77 24.79
N PHE A 23 -5.18 -1.23 25.10
CA PHE A 23 -6.00 -0.62 26.15
C PHE A 23 -5.26 -0.58 27.49
N GLU A 24 -4.51 -1.65 27.81
CA GLU A 24 -3.65 -1.71 29.00
C GLU A 24 -2.56 -0.62 28.98
N GLN A 25 -1.85 -0.48 27.87
CA GLN A 25 -0.84 0.56 27.72
C GLN A 25 -1.43 1.96 27.84
N ILE A 26 -2.61 2.19 27.26
CA ILE A 26 -3.29 3.49 27.37
C ILE A 26 -3.57 3.84 28.84
N LEU A 27 -4.11 2.90 29.62
CA LEU A 27 -4.36 3.11 31.05
C LEU A 27 -3.07 3.36 31.83
N HIS A 28 -2.01 2.59 31.52
CA HIS A 28 -0.69 2.78 32.14
C HIS A 28 -0.10 4.16 31.82
N ARG A 29 -0.23 4.63 30.57
CA ARG A 29 0.24 5.96 30.16
C ARG A 29 -0.57 7.09 30.79
N LEU A 30 -1.89 6.95 30.90
CA LEU A 30 -2.73 7.91 31.62
C LEU A 30 -2.30 8.03 33.09
N ARG A 31 -1.97 6.91 33.74
CA ARG A 31 -1.42 6.91 35.10
C ARG A 31 -0.06 7.58 35.16
N PHE A 32 0.84 7.24 34.25
CA PHE A 32 2.17 7.85 34.21
C PHE A 32 2.09 9.37 34.04
N LEU A 33 1.30 9.86 33.08
CA LEU A 33 1.14 11.29 32.81
C LEU A 33 0.51 12.04 33.99
N ILE A 34 -0.47 11.45 34.68
CA ILE A 34 -1.15 12.15 35.79
C ILE A 34 -0.24 12.32 37.01
N ASP A 35 0.72 11.41 37.18
CA ASP A 35 1.66 11.38 38.31
C ASP A 35 2.96 12.19 38.02
N GLU A 36 3.13 12.78 36.82
CA GLU A 36 4.28 13.65 36.50
C GLU A 36 4.25 14.96 37.30
N ASP A 37 5.42 15.51 37.69
CA ASP A 37 5.48 16.86 38.27
C ASP A 37 5.21 17.93 37.19
N LEU A 38 3.97 18.42 37.13
CA LEU A 38 3.53 19.43 36.17
C LEU A 38 4.03 20.84 36.53
N GLN A 39 4.38 21.11 37.80
CA GLN A 39 4.83 22.43 38.25
C GLN A 39 6.19 22.78 37.65
N ALA A 40 7.10 21.81 37.62
CA ALA A 40 8.45 21.96 37.07
C ALA A 40 8.49 22.07 35.52
N LYS A 41 7.35 21.90 34.83
CA LYS A 41 7.30 21.90 33.36
C LYS A 41 7.05 23.30 32.78
N PRO A 42 7.63 23.64 31.62
CA PRO A 42 7.27 24.85 30.91
C PRO A 42 5.85 24.77 30.34
N ASP A 43 5.22 25.91 30.07
CA ASP A 43 3.80 25.98 29.70
C ASP A 43 3.43 25.21 28.43
N TRP A 44 4.35 25.12 27.46
CA TRP A 44 4.11 24.32 26.26
C TRP A 44 4.04 22.82 26.57
N CYS A 45 4.85 22.31 27.51
CA CYS A 45 4.76 20.93 27.99
C CYS A 45 3.44 20.69 28.72
N LYS A 46 2.96 21.67 29.51
CA LYS A 46 1.66 21.58 30.20
C LYS A 46 0.49 21.48 29.22
N ARG A 47 0.57 22.20 28.08
CA ARG A 47 -0.43 22.08 26.99
C ARG A 47 -0.39 20.70 26.35
N GLU A 48 0.80 20.22 26.00
CA GLU A 48 1.00 18.87 25.43
C GLU A 48 0.51 17.77 26.37
N TRP A 49 0.77 17.90 27.67
CA TRP A 49 0.28 17.01 28.71
C TRP A 49 -1.26 16.89 28.68
N ASN A 50 -1.97 18.01 28.62
CA ASN A 50 -3.44 18.01 28.57
C ASN A 50 -3.96 17.38 27.27
N ILE A 51 -3.36 17.75 26.14
CA ILE A 51 -3.70 17.17 24.82
C ILE A 51 -3.56 15.65 24.87
N ASN A 52 -2.48 15.13 25.45
CA ASN A 52 -2.23 13.70 25.54
C ASN A 52 -3.19 12.98 26.50
N LEU A 53 -3.55 13.57 27.63
CA LEU A 53 -4.59 13.03 28.53
C LEU A 53 -5.93 12.88 27.80
N TYR A 54 -6.33 13.91 27.04
CA TYR A 54 -7.54 13.87 26.22
C TYR A 54 -7.46 12.77 25.14
N MET A 55 -6.39 12.75 24.34
CA MET A 55 -6.27 11.82 23.23
C MET A 55 -6.19 10.36 23.67
N LEU A 56 -5.47 10.07 24.76
CA LEU A 56 -5.43 8.72 25.34
C LEU A 56 -6.80 8.32 25.93
N SER A 57 -7.51 9.25 26.57
CA SER A 57 -8.86 8.99 27.09
C SER A 57 -9.89 8.71 25.98
N ALA A 58 -9.76 9.39 24.84
CA ALA A 58 -10.55 9.14 23.64
C ALA A 58 -10.22 7.79 22.99
N ALA A 59 -8.94 7.41 22.92
CA ALA A 59 -8.53 6.09 22.43
C ALA A 59 -9.07 4.95 23.30
N ALA A 60 -9.04 5.10 24.63
CA ALA A 60 -9.67 4.15 25.56
C ALA A 60 -11.19 4.02 25.30
N THR A 61 -11.85 5.15 25.04
CA THR A 61 -13.28 5.21 24.70
C THR A 61 -13.58 4.42 23.42
N ASP A 62 -12.84 4.67 22.33
CA ASP A 62 -12.97 3.97 21.05
C ASP A 62 -12.83 2.44 21.22
N LEU A 63 -11.80 2.01 21.96
CA LEU A 63 -11.53 0.59 22.17
C LEU A 63 -12.61 -0.13 22.96
N LEU A 64 -13.12 0.52 24.02
CA LEU A 64 -14.18 -0.01 24.84
C LEU A 64 -15.51 -0.07 24.07
N ASP A 65 -15.86 1.00 23.35
CA ASP A 65 -17.09 1.05 22.54
C ASP A 65 -17.04 -0.03 21.45
N ASP A 66 -15.92 -0.17 20.73
CA ASP A 66 -15.74 -1.26 19.77
C ASP A 66 -15.75 -2.65 20.45
N PHE A 67 -15.32 -2.77 21.71
CA PHE A 67 -15.35 -4.06 22.44
C PHE A 67 -16.77 -4.45 22.82
N LEU A 68 -17.57 -3.49 23.29
CA LEU A 68 -18.98 -3.68 23.61
C LEU A 68 -19.83 -3.93 22.35
N ALA A 69 -19.37 -3.50 21.17
CA ALA A 69 -20.03 -3.74 19.88
C ALA A 69 -19.74 -5.11 19.24
N ARG A 70 -18.68 -5.85 19.66
CA ARG A 70 -18.14 -7.10 19.03
C ARG A 70 -19.04 -8.36 19.10
N GLY A 71 -20.35 -8.20 19.31
CA GLY A 71 -21.28 -9.31 19.50
C GLY A 71 -22.01 -9.81 18.25
N VAL A 72 -22.05 -9.04 17.15
CA VAL A 72 -22.94 -9.33 16.02
C VAL A 72 -22.19 -9.30 14.69
N PHE A 73 -21.90 -10.48 14.14
CA PHE A 73 -21.36 -10.65 12.80
C PHE A 73 -22.35 -10.15 11.74
N SER A 74 -21.90 -9.25 10.85
CA SER A 74 -22.62 -8.89 9.64
C SER A 74 -22.22 -9.82 8.51
N PHE A 75 -23.05 -10.83 8.26
CA PHE A 75 -22.84 -11.77 7.16
C PHE A 75 -23.37 -11.27 5.80
N SER A 76 -23.85 -10.02 5.72
CA SER A 76 -24.48 -9.47 4.51
C SER A 76 -23.56 -9.52 3.28
N LYS A 77 -22.25 -9.40 3.48
CA LYS A 77 -21.28 -9.49 2.37
C LYS A 77 -21.15 -10.91 1.81
N ILE A 78 -21.47 -11.97 2.55
CA ILE A 78 -21.30 -13.36 2.07
C ILE A 78 -22.35 -13.70 1.02
N SER A 79 -23.60 -13.30 1.26
CA SER A 79 -24.70 -13.49 0.32
C SER A 79 -24.48 -12.76 -1.01
N ASP A 80 -23.75 -11.63 -0.99
CA ASP A 80 -23.44 -10.84 -2.19
C ASP A 80 -22.41 -11.52 -3.10
N TYR A 81 -21.56 -12.42 -2.57
CA TYR A 81 -20.47 -13.05 -3.33
C TYR A 81 -20.75 -14.49 -3.73
N VAL A 82 -21.51 -15.24 -2.93
CA VAL A 82 -21.85 -16.63 -3.22
C VAL A 82 -23.34 -16.83 -2.91
N SER A 83 -24.18 -16.69 -3.92
CA SER A 83 -25.65 -16.82 -3.81
C SER A 83 -26.09 -18.16 -3.18
N VAL A 84 -25.31 -19.22 -3.43
CA VAL A 84 -25.51 -20.58 -2.88
C VAL A 84 -25.41 -20.62 -1.34
N LEU A 85 -24.72 -19.66 -0.71
CA LEU A 85 -24.56 -19.59 0.75
C LEU A 85 -25.59 -18.70 1.47
N SER A 86 -26.57 -18.13 0.75
CA SER A 86 -27.58 -17.21 1.30
C SER A 86 -28.40 -17.79 2.47
N LYS A 87 -28.85 -19.05 2.36
CA LYS A 87 -29.62 -19.75 3.42
C LYS A 87 -28.81 -19.99 4.71
N PRO A 88 -27.61 -20.59 4.68
CA PRO A 88 -26.79 -20.76 5.90
C PRO A 88 -26.32 -19.43 6.50
N VAL A 89 -26.11 -18.40 5.67
CA VAL A 89 -25.76 -17.04 6.11
C VAL A 89 -26.87 -16.40 6.94
N ASN A 90 -28.13 -16.52 6.52
CA ASN A 90 -29.27 -15.99 7.27
C ASN A 90 -29.48 -16.68 8.61
N PHE A 91 -29.25 -18.00 8.66
CA PHE A 91 -29.24 -18.76 9.92
C PHE A 91 -28.13 -18.29 10.88
N LEU A 92 -26.91 -18.12 10.38
CA LEU A 92 -25.78 -17.61 11.18
C LEU A 92 -26.02 -16.19 11.70
N LYS A 93 -26.69 -15.33 10.92
CA LYS A 93 -27.11 -13.99 11.37
C LYS A 93 -28.08 -14.07 12.55
N GLY A 94 -29.04 -14.98 12.51
CA GLY A 94 -29.97 -15.25 13.61
C GLY A 94 -29.27 -15.71 14.89
N VAL A 95 -28.34 -16.67 14.76
CA VAL A 95 -27.53 -17.18 15.89
C VAL A 95 -26.63 -16.08 16.47
N SER A 96 -26.00 -15.28 15.62
CA SER A 96 -25.17 -14.14 16.02
C SER A 96 -25.97 -13.11 16.85
N LEU A 97 -27.16 -12.72 16.40
CA LEU A 97 -28.06 -11.82 17.13
C LEU A 97 -28.57 -12.43 18.46
N PHE A 98 -28.77 -13.74 18.50
CA PHE A 98 -29.16 -14.45 19.73
C PHE A 98 -28.01 -14.48 20.74
N THR A 99 -26.79 -14.81 20.31
CA THR A 99 -25.60 -14.84 21.18
C THR A 99 -25.23 -13.45 21.70
N SER A 100 -25.46 -12.38 20.94
CA SER A 100 -25.22 -11.01 21.41
C SER A 100 -26.21 -10.58 22.49
N ARG A 101 -27.48 -10.98 22.38
CA ARG A 101 -28.49 -10.76 23.43
C ARG A 101 -28.15 -11.52 24.72
N LEU A 102 -27.67 -12.75 24.61
CA LEU A 102 -27.23 -13.57 25.76
C LEU A 102 -25.94 -13.06 26.43
N ARG A 103 -25.04 -12.41 25.68
CA ARG A 103 -23.78 -11.85 26.21
C ARG A 103 -23.97 -10.62 27.11
N GLY A 104 -25.16 -10.00 27.14
CA GLY A 104 -25.51 -8.84 27.97
C GLY A 104 -25.57 -9.08 29.49
N GLY A 105 -24.72 -9.96 30.03
CA GLY A 105 -24.65 -10.33 31.44
C GLY A 105 -24.04 -9.26 32.36
N LEU A 106 -23.75 -9.64 33.60
CA LEU A 106 -23.25 -8.76 34.68
C LEU A 106 -21.94 -8.04 34.32
N ARG A 107 -21.05 -8.67 33.54
CA ARG A 107 -19.75 -8.09 33.15
C ARG A 107 -19.90 -6.88 32.24
N ASP A 108 -20.75 -6.97 31.21
CA ASP A 108 -21.03 -5.85 30.31
C ASP A 108 -21.80 -4.72 31.02
N ARG A 109 -22.59 -5.03 32.07
CA ARG A 109 -23.18 -4.01 32.94
C ARG A 109 -22.10 -3.22 33.70
N ARG A 110 -21.09 -3.89 34.26
CA ARG A 110 -19.97 -3.22 34.95
C ARG A 110 -19.15 -2.35 34.00
N LEU A 111 -18.82 -2.85 32.81
CA LEU A 111 -18.11 -2.07 31.79
C LEU A 111 -18.91 -0.87 31.30
N ARG A 112 -20.23 -0.99 31.14
CA ARG A 112 -21.10 0.16 30.81
C ARG A 112 -21.15 1.20 31.92
N LYS A 113 -21.27 0.78 33.19
CA LYS A 113 -21.21 1.71 34.33
C LYS A 113 -19.88 2.45 34.37
N TRP A 114 -18.77 1.73 34.13
CA TRP A 114 -17.45 2.33 33.99
C TRP A 114 -17.40 3.32 32.83
N ARG A 115 -17.91 2.96 31.64
CA ARG A 115 -17.96 3.81 30.45
C ARG A 115 -18.71 5.12 30.71
N SER A 116 -19.81 5.08 31.46
CA SER A 116 -20.56 6.28 31.87
C SER A 116 -19.78 7.17 32.84
N ALA A 117 -19.01 6.59 33.77
CA ALA A 117 -18.11 7.37 34.62
C ALA A 117 -16.93 7.96 33.81
N TRP A 118 -16.39 7.18 32.87
CA TRP A 118 -15.34 7.62 31.94
C TRP A 118 -15.79 8.78 31.03
N SER A 119 -17.06 8.82 30.61
CA SER A 119 -17.62 9.96 29.86
C SER A 119 -17.49 11.28 30.63
N ARG A 120 -17.68 11.26 31.95
CA ARG A 120 -17.54 12.48 32.78
C ARG A 120 -16.08 12.90 32.89
N TRP A 121 -15.20 11.93 33.10
CA TRP A 121 -13.75 12.13 33.09
C TRP A 121 -13.25 12.80 31.80
N ILE A 122 -13.59 12.24 30.63
CA ILE A 122 -13.08 12.79 29.36
C ILE A 122 -13.62 14.20 29.09
N ILE A 123 -14.87 14.50 29.45
CA ILE A 123 -15.43 15.86 29.34
C ILE A 123 -14.64 16.83 30.23
N GLN A 124 -14.32 16.43 31.46
CA GLN A 124 -13.56 17.23 32.42
C GLN A 124 -12.14 17.53 31.94
N VAL A 125 -11.45 16.53 31.36
CA VAL A 125 -10.12 16.72 30.75
C VAL A 125 -10.16 17.68 29.56
N CYS A 126 -11.26 17.69 28.80
CA CYS A 126 -11.44 18.63 27.69
C CYS A 126 -11.66 20.09 28.15
N GLU A 127 -12.02 20.36 29.42
CA GLU A 127 -12.39 21.71 29.87
C GLU A 127 -11.30 22.77 29.65
N PRO A 128 -10.02 22.54 30.04
CA PRO A 128 -9.00 23.55 29.79
C PRO A 128 -8.65 23.65 28.30
N LEU A 129 -8.84 22.58 27.51
CA LEU A 129 -8.62 22.62 26.05
C LEU A 129 -9.66 23.53 25.36
N VAL A 130 -10.94 23.42 25.73
CA VAL A 130 -12.00 24.25 25.11
C VAL A 130 -11.97 25.70 25.58
N ARG A 131 -11.31 26.00 26.71
CA ARG A 131 -11.08 27.36 27.22
C ARG A 131 -9.73 27.96 26.80
N ASP A 132 -8.91 27.20 26.08
CA ASP A 132 -7.51 27.54 25.77
C ASP A 132 -6.67 27.93 27.01
N GLN A 133 -6.87 27.20 28.11
CA GLN A 133 -6.22 27.42 29.40
C GLN A 133 -5.06 26.44 29.62
N ILE A 134 -3.94 26.96 30.13
CA ILE A 134 -2.81 26.14 30.56
C ILE A 134 -3.15 25.53 31.93
N PRO A 135 -3.21 24.19 32.07
CA PRO A 135 -3.52 23.58 33.35
C PRO A 135 -2.36 23.76 34.34
N GLY A 136 -2.71 24.11 35.57
CA GLY A 136 -1.78 24.16 36.70
C GLY A 136 -1.95 22.98 37.65
N ILE A 137 -1.27 23.05 38.81
CA ILE A 137 -1.25 22.00 39.84
C ILE A 137 -2.66 21.68 40.35
N GLU A 138 -3.52 22.69 40.53
CA GLU A 138 -4.88 22.46 41.02
C GLU A 138 -5.73 21.65 40.03
N ALA A 139 -5.59 21.93 38.73
CA ALA A 139 -6.23 21.12 37.69
C ALA A 139 -5.68 19.68 37.71
N GLN A 140 -4.36 19.51 37.90
CA GLN A 140 -3.74 18.19 38.03
C GLN A 140 -4.29 17.40 39.22
N LYS A 141 -4.38 17.99 40.42
CA LYS A 141 -4.93 17.35 41.62
C LYS A 141 -6.38 16.90 41.39
N VAL A 142 -7.19 17.77 40.80
CA VAL A 142 -8.57 17.46 40.44
C VAL A 142 -8.64 16.28 39.48
N PHE A 143 -7.79 16.28 38.45
CA PHE A 143 -7.74 15.19 37.48
C PHE A 143 -7.24 13.88 38.10
N GLN A 144 -6.24 13.93 38.98
CA GLN A 144 -5.71 12.77 39.69
C GLN A 144 -6.78 12.11 40.57
N ALA A 145 -7.52 12.92 41.33
CA ALA A 145 -8.62 12.44 42.17
C ALA A 145 -9.75 11.80 41.35
N ALA A 146 -10.07 12.36 40.18
CA ALA A 146 -11.09 11.84 39.28
C ALA A 146 -10.68 10.54 38.56
N LEU A 147 -9.41 10.43 38.15
CA LEU A 147 -8.88 9.27 37.41
C LEU A 147 -8.59 8.07 38.29
N ALA A 148 -8.08 8.28 39.51
CA ALA A 148 -7.69 7.21 40.44
C ALA A 148 -8.74 6.09 40.61
N PRO A 149 -10.05 6.36 40.86
CA PRO A 149 -11.05 5.30 40.96
C PRO A 149 -11.36 4.60 39.63
N LEU A 150 -11.11 5.25 38.49
CA LEU A 150 -11.37 4.70 37.15
C LEU A 150 -10.28 3.72 36.70
N LEU A 151 -9.09 3.77 37.29
CA LEU A 151 -7.98 2.86 36.98
C LEU A 151 -7.98 1.57 37.83
N LYS A 152 -8.75 1.52 38.92
CA LYS A 152 -8.84 0.35 39.84
C LYS A 152 -9.55 -0.90 39.28
N PRO A 153 -10.59 -0.80 38.42
CA PRO A 153 -11.36 -1.98 37.99
C PRO A 153 -10.52 -3.01 37.22
N ALA A 154 -10.85 -4.29 37.41
CA ALA A 154 -10.29 -5.37 36.60
C ALA A 154 -10.99 -5.47 35.23
N PHE A 155 -10.22 -5.32 34.15
CA PHE A 155 -10.73 -5.44 32.78
C PHE A 155 -10.52 -6.85 32.20
N PRO A 156 -11.38 -7.31 31.27
CA PRO A 156 -11.15 -8.58 30.57
C PRO A 156 -9.83 -8.57 29.80
N ARG A 157 -9.05 -9.67 29.84
CA ARG A 157 -7.79 -9.83 29.08
C ARG A 157 -7.94 -9.49 27.58
N LYS A 158 -9.08 -9.84 26.97
CA LYS A 158 -9.37 -9.52 25.57
C LYS A 158 -9.55 -8.02 25.29
N LEU A 159 -10.02 -7.24 26.28
CA LEU A 159 -10.10 -5.79 26.18
C LEU A 159 -8.72 -5.18 26.41
N LEU A 160 -7.99 -5.62 27.44
CA LEU A 160 -6.63 -5.17 27.74
C LEU A 160 -5.70 -5.29 26.52
N ALA A 161 -5.75 -6.43 25.82
CA ALA A 161 -4.94 -6.69 24.63
C ALA A 161 -5.43 -5.98 23.34
N LYS A 162 -6.58 -5.31 23.36
CA LYS A 162 -7.13 -4.63 22.19
C LYS A 162 -6.33 -3.36 21.90
N ARG A 163 -5.92 -3.15 20.64
CA ARG A 163 -5.10 -2.00 20.23
C ARG A 163 -5.90 -0.91 19.53
N ALA A 164 -5.52 0.34 19.82
CA ALA A 164 -6.06 1.55 19.22
C ALA A 164 -5.89 1.56 17.70
N ARG A 165 -6.84 2.21 17.01
CA ARG A 165 -6.76 2.52 15.59
C ARG A 165 -6.31 3.97 15.41
N ILE A 166 -5.75 4.28 14.25
CA ILE A 166 -5.26 5.64 13.94
C ILE A 166 -6.45 6.59 13.72
N PRO A 167 -6.61 7.66 14.51
CA PRO A 167 -7.57 8.72 14.20
C PRO A 167 -6.98 9.63 13.11
N ALA A 168 -7.39 9.41 11.85
CA ALA A 168 -6.80 10.11 10.70
C ALA A 168 -6.90 11.64 10.79
N ALA A 169 -7.99 12.17 11.38
CA ALA A 169 -8.13 13.60 11.67
C ALA A 169 -6.87 14.20 12.33
N TYR A 170 -6.39 13.57 13.42
CA TYR A 170 -5.26 14.04 14.21
C TYR A 170 -3.91 13.51 13.74
N ARG A 171 -3.89 12.37 13.02
CA ARG A 171 -2.65 11.77 12.53
C ARG A 171 -2.26 12.31 11.16
N SER A 172 -3.15 12.25 10.18
CA SER A 172 -2.84 12.34 8.74
C SER A 172 -3.63 13.39 7.94
N GLN A 173 -4.58 14.09 8.56
CA GLN A 173 -5.45 15.10 7.90
C GLN A 173 -5.29 16.50 8.50
N ASP A 174 -4.23 16.71 9.27
CA ASP A 174 -3.77 18.01 9.77
C ASP A 174 -4.74 18.79 10.67
N LEU A 175 -5.76 18.12 11.22
CA LEU A 175 -6.68 18.72 12.17
C LEU A 175 -6.10 18.68 13.60
N ALA A 176 -6.53 19.66 14.39
CA ALA A 176 -6.26 19.84 15.81
C ALA A 176 -7.58 19.93 16.59
N HIS A 177 -7.49 19.88 17.92
CA HIS A 177 -8.67 20.01 18.77
C HIS A 177 -9.38 21.37 18.58
N TYR A 178 -8.63 22.44 18.29
CA TYR A 178 -9.15 23.77 17.98
C TYR A 178 -10.16 23.78 16.83
N ASP A 179 -9.97 22.96 15.80
CA ASP A 179 -10.86 22.88 14.63
C ASP A 179 -12.26 22.37 15.02
N PHE A 180 -12.32 21.44 15.97
CA PHE A 180 -13.58 20.88 16.45
C PHE A 180 -14.25 21.77 17.51
N VAL A 181 -13.46 22.52 18.29
CA VAL A 181 -13.98 23.60 19.14
C VAL A 181 -14.65 24.67 18.27
N GLU A 182 -14.02 25.02 17.15
CA GLU A 182 -14.55 25.98 16.19
C GLU A 182 -15.85 25.50 15.53
N LEU A 183 -15.96 24.22 15.16
CA LEU A 183 -17.23 23.62 14.74
C LEU A 183 -18.31 23.72 15.82
N GLY A 184 -17.96 23.51 17.09
CA GLY A 184 -18.86 23.71 18.23
C GLY A 184 -19.33 25.15 18.39
N ARG A 185 -18.44 26.12 18.14
CA ARG A 185 -18.74 27.56 18.13
C ARG A 185 -19.74 27.91 17.03
N LYS A 186 -19.45 27.51 15.77
CA LYS A 186 -20.36 27.73 14.63
C LYS A 186 -21.75 27.15 14.86
N TYR A 187 -21.84 25.94 15.41
CA TYR A 187 -23.12 25.35 15.82
C TYR A 187 -23.85 26.21 16.86
N SER A 188 -23.13 26.69 17.87
CA SER A 188 -23.71 27.45 18.97
C SER A 188 -24.21 28.83 18.54
N GLU A 189 -23.54 29.46 17.58
CA GLU A 189 -23.95 30.74 16.97
C GLU A 189 -25.21 30.58 16.15
N LYS A 190 -25.28 29.54 15.32
CA LYS A 190 -26.44 29.27 14.48
C LYS A 190 -27.69 28.87 15.26
N HIS A 191 -27.51 28.23 16.42
CA HIS A 191 -28.61 27.80 17.31
C HIS A 191 -28.62 28.57 18.63
N ALA A 192 -28.26 29.86 18.63
CA ALA A 192 -28.13 30.64 19.87
C ALA A 192 -29.43 30.72 20.68
N ALA A 193 -30.59 30.78 20.01
CA ALA A 193 -31.91 30.96 20.62
C ALA A 193 -32.58 29.66 21.11
N GLU A 194 -31.94 28.50 20.93
CA GLU A 194 -32.55 27.21 21.27
C GLU A 194 -32.06 26.69 22.62
N GLU A 195 -33.00 26.43 23.54
CA GLU A 195 -32.75 25.86 24.88
C GLU A 195 -32.79 24.31 24.90
N ASN A 196 -33.04 23.67 23.75
CA ASN A 196 -33.21 22.22 23.69
C ASN A 196 -31.94 21.46 24.13
N SER A 197 -32.15 20.38 24.88
CA SER A 197 -31.09 19.40 25.15
C SER A 197 -30.49 18.87 23.83
N CYS A 198 -29.20 18.56 23.82
CA CYS A 198 -28.52 18.06 22.63
C CYS A 198 -27.64 16.84 22.94
N ILE A 199 -27.44 16.00 21.92
CA ILE A 199 -26.55 14.86 21.97
C ILE A 199 -25.57 14.90 20.79
N VAL A 200 -24.29 14.78 21.10
CA VAL A 200 -23.22 14.71 20.09
C VAL A 200 -22.99 13.25 19.69
N VAL A 201 -23.06 12.97 18.40
CA VAL A 201 -22.92 11.64 17.81
C VAL A 201 -21.62 11.57 17.02
N GLY A 202 -20.61 10.91 17.61
CA GLY A 202 -19.33 10.69 16.95
C GLY A 202 -19.32 9.44 16.07
N LEU A 203 -18.87 9.55 14.82
CA LEU A 203 -18.76 8.39 13.94
C LEU A 203 -17.38 7.73 13.98
N ARG A 204 -17.35 6.39 14.08
CA ARG A 204 -16.13 5.57 13.98
C ARG A 204 -15.05 6.02 14.98
N THR A 205 -13.80 5.68 14.69
CA THR A 205 -12.65 6.04 15.52
C THR A 205 -12.53 7.56 15.69
N ALA A 206 -12.55 8.36 14.62
CA ALA A 206 -12.38 9.81 14.72
C ALA A 206 -13.46 10.48 15.59
N GLY A 207 -14.73 10.11 15.41
CA GLY A 207 -15.82 10.65 16.22
C GLY A 207 -15.72 10.34 17.71
N SER A 208 -14.99 9.28 18.10
CA SER A 208 -14.74 8.95 19.52
C SER A 208 -13.80 9.95 20.20
N PHE A 209 -13.03 10.71 19.42
CA PHE A 209 -12.21 11.83 19.87
C PHE A 209 -13.02 13.13 19.79
N ILE A 210 -13.68 13.37 18.66
CA ILE A 210 -14.35 14.66 18.38
C ILE A 210 -15.58 14.89 19.27
N ALA A 211 -16.44 13.87 19.44
CA ALA A 211 -17.70 14.01 20.17
C ALA A 211 -17.55 14.47 21.64
N PRO A 212 -16.65 13.89 22.46
CA PRO A 212 -16.46 14.37 23.83
C PRO A 212 -15.92 15.80 23.89
N LEU A 213 -15.10 16.22 22.94
CA LEU A 213 -14.56 17.58 22.87
C LEU A 213 -15.65 18.62 22.54
N VAL A 214 -16.48 18.35 21.52
CA VAL A 214 -17.62 19.22 21.18
C VAL A 214 -18.64 19.25 22.32
N CYS A 215 -18.89 18.11 22.98
CA CYS A 215 -19.74 18.02 24.17
C CYS A 215 -19.20 18.87 25.33
N ALA A 216 -17.88 18.82 25.58
CA ALA A 216 -17.24 19.67 26.59
C ALA A 216 -17.37 21.15 26.26
N TYR A 217 -17.19 21.56 24.99
CA TYR A 217 -17.42 22.95 24.59
C TYR A 217 -18.86 23.41 24.90
N LEU A 218 -19.86 22.61 24.53
CA LEU A 218 -21.27 22.94 24.77
C LEU A 218 -21.61 23.02 26.26
N ASN A 219 -21.05 22.13 27.09
CA ASN A 219 -21.29 22.13 28.53
C ASN A 219 -20.57 23.28 29.23
N THR A 220 -19.31 23.53 28.87
CA THR A 220 -18.42 24.40 29.64
C THR A 220 -18.49 25.86 29.21
N VAL A 221 -18.61 26.12 27.91
CA VAL A 221 -18.63 27.47 27.34
C VAL A 221 -20.07 27.96 27.17
N ARG A 222 -20.99 27.07 26.77
CA ARG A 222 -22.40 27.43 26.51
C ARG A 222 -23.37 27.04 27.63
N LYS A 223 -22.88 26.41 28.71
CA LYS A 223 -23.68 25.97 29.86
C LYS A 223 -24.92 25.15 29.46
N ARG A 224 -24.82 24.37 28.38
CA ARG A 224 -25.90 23.50 27.89
C ARG A 224 -25.83 22.14 28.56
N HIS A 225 -26.98 21.48 28.74
CA HIS A 225 -27.00 20.08 29.15
C HIS A 225 -26.82 19.18 27.93
N SER A 226 -25.58 18.78 27.63
CA SER A 226 -25.26 17.89 26.52
C SER A 226 -24.61 16.58 26.96
N SER A 227 -24.76 15.55 26.14
CA SER A 227 -24.08 14.26 26.29
C SER A 227 -23.55 13.80 24.94
N PHE A 228 -22.72 12.76 24.92
CA PHE A 228 -22.21 12.20 23.67
C PHE A 228 -22.34 10.68 23.61
N LEU A 229 -22.47 10.16 22.39
CA LEU A 229 -22.37 8.75 22.07
C LEU A 229 -21.51 8.56 20.81
N THR A 230 -21.03 7.34 20.58
CA THR A 230 -20.28 7.00 19.37
C THR A 230 -21.04 5.93 18.58
N LEU A 231 -21.10 6.05 17.25
CA LEU A 231 -21.77 5.08 16.38
C LEU A 231 -20.80 4.45 15.38
N ARG A 232 -21.09 3.20 15.03
CA ARG A 232 -20.40 2.43 13.98
C ARG A 232 -21.42 2.10 12.88
N PRO A 233 -21.63 2.96 11.87
CA PRO A 233 -22.75 2.81 10.92
C PRO A 233 -22.76 1.51 10.11
N LYS A 234 -21.60 0.85 9.97
CA LYS A 234 -21.44 -0.43 9.27
C LYS A 234 -21.60 -1.65 10.19
N SER A 235 -21.87 -1.42 11.47
CA SER A 235 -21.97 -2.43 12.51
C SER A 235 -23.37 -2.41 13.10
N PHE A 236 -23.67 -3.43 13.91
CA PHE A 236 -24.92 -3.50 14.65
C PHE A 236 -24.96 -2.42 15.74
N VAL A 237 -26.14 -1.83 15.97
CA VAL A 237 -26.38 -0.88 17.07
C VAL A 237 -26.81 -1.66 18.32
N PRO A 238 -26.00 -1.70 19.40
CA PRO A 238 -26.36 -2.39 20.62
C PRO A 238 -27.65 -1.83 21.27
N PRO A 239 -28.43 -2.66 21.99
CA PRO A 239 -29.69 -2.23 22.60
C PRO A 239 -29.58 -1.01 23.53
N TRP A 240 -28.44 -0.84 24.20
CA TRP A 240 -28.22 0.28 25.13
C TRP A 240 -27.95 1.61 24.41
N GLU A 241 -27.27 1.59 23.25
CA GLU A 241 -27.14 2.77 22.39
C GLU A 241 -28.48 3.12 21.77
N ALA A 242 -29.22 2.11 21.28
CA ALA A 242 -30.57 2.30 20.76
C ALA A 242 -31.52 2.91 21.81
N GLN A 243 -31.42 2.49 23.08
CA GLN A 243 -32.20 3.06 24.17
C GLN A 243 -31.84 4.54 24.43
N GLN A 244 -30.55 4.90 24.37
CA GLN A 244 -30.13 6.29 24.48
C GLN A 244 -30.68 7.13 23.32
N ILE A 245 -30.53 6.67 22.07
CA ILE A 245 -31.06 7.37 20.89
C ILE A 245 -32.57 7.60 21.04
N LYS A 246 -33.34 6.57 21.39
CA LYS A 246 -34.78 6.67 21.60
C LYS A 246 -35.14 7.67 22.70
N LYS A 247 -34.42 7.67 23.83
CA LYS A 247 -34.65 8.62 24.94
C LYS A 247 -34.50 10.07 24.47
N TYR A 248 -33.43 10.39 23.75
CA TYR A 248 -33.20 11.75 23.24
C TYR A 248 -34.14 12.12 22.07
N ALA A 249 -34.54 11.14 21.26
CA ALA A 249 -35.55 11.34 20.22
C ALA A 249 -36.91 11.73 20.83
N GLN A 250 -37.34 11.04 21.89
CA GLN A 250 -38.59 11.32 22.61
C GLN A 250 -38.61 12.71 23.24
N SER A 251 -37.47 13.21 23.72
CA SER A 251 -37.35 14.56 24.29
C SER A 251 -37.14 15.66 23.24
N ARG A 252 -37.27 15.35 21.94
CA ARG A 252 -37.01 16.27 20.82
C ARG A 252 -35.64 16.96 20.90
N ALA A 253 -34.64 16.25 21.43
CA ALA A 253 -33.27 16.76 21.52
C ALA A 253 -32.65 16.91 20.12
N ARG A 254 -31.69 17.84 19.98
CA ARG A 254 -30.89 17.96 18.76
C ARG A 254 -29.76 16.95 18.72
N PHE A 255 -29.55 16.36 17.56
CA PHE A 255 -28.48 15.41 17.28
C PHE A 255 -27.40 16.09 16.45
N ILE A 256 -26.17 16.18 16.99
CA ILE A 256 -25.03 16.80 16.31
C ILE A 256 -24.10 15.69 15.84
N ILE A 257 -24.08 15.39 14.55
CA ILE A 257 -23.22 14.37 13.97
C ILE A 257 -21.84 14.97 13.70
N VAL A 258 -20.79 14.35 14.24
CA VAL A 258 -19.40 14.78 14.05
C VAL A 258 -18.53 13.62 13.56
N ASP A 259 -17.63 13.91 12.63
CA ASP A 259 -16.65 12.96 12.07
C ASP A 259 -15.44 13.73 11.52
N GLU A 260 -14.41 12.98 11.11
CA GLU A 260 -13.35 13.47 10.23
C GLU A 260 -13.92 13.90 8.85
N PRO A 261 -13.18 14.66 8.02
CA PRO A 261 -13.65 15.07 6.72
C PRO A 261 -14.20 13.91 5.87
N PRO A 262 -15.43 14.02 5.32
CA PRO A 262 -16.05 12.95 4.57
C PRO A 262 -15.44 12.80 3.17
N SER A 263 -15.06 11.57 2.79
CA SER A 263 -14.62 11.29 1.42
C SER A 263 -15.77 11.12 0.42
N THR A 264 -16.73 10.26 0.74
CA THR A 264 -17.92 10.01 -0.11
C THR A 264 -19.24 10.21 0.63
N GLY A 265 -19.19 10.57 1.91
CA GLY A 265 -20.36 10.72 2.80
C GLY A 265 -21.19 9.45 3.08
N LYS A 266 -20.80 8.26 2.61
CA LYS A 266 -21.57 7.01 2.82
C LYS A 266 -21.80 6.67 4.29
N SER A 267 -20.84 6.95 5.17
CA SER A 267 -20.99 6.75 6.62
C SER A 267 -22.01 7.71 7.23
N LEU A 268 -22.09 8.95 6.71
CA LEU A 268 -23.07 9.95 7.14
C LEU A 268 -24.48 9.52 6.72
N ALA A 269 -24.67 9.16 5.44
CA ALA A 269 -25.95 8.67 4.94
C ALA A 269 -26.47 7.48 5.79
N ARG A 270 -25.60 6.51 6.07
CA ARG A 270 -25.99 5.36 6.89
C ARG A 270 -26.30 5.73 8.34
N CYS A 271 -25.63 6.73 8.91
CA CYS A 271 -25.95 7.26 10.24
C CYS A 271 -27.36 7.89 10.25
N LEU A 272 -27.69 8.68 9.24
CA LEU A 272 -29.01 9.32 9.11
C LEU A 272 -30.13 8.28 9.02
N GLU A 273 -29.93 7.20 8.26
CA GLU A 273 -30.86 6.06 8.22
C GLU A 273 -31.03 5.43 9.60
N ILE A 274 -29.94 5.15 10.30
CA ILE A 274 -29.99 4.55 11.65
C ILE A 274 -30.75 5.45 12.63
N LEU A 275 -30.48 6.75 12.65
CA LEU A 275 -31.17 7.69 13.55
C LEU A 275 -32.65 7.80 13.20
N HIS A 276 -32.98 7.83 11.91
CA HIS A 276 -34.37 7.82 11.44
C HIS A 276 -35.12 6.54 11.89
N ASP A 277 -34.49 5.36 11.76
CA ASP A 277 -35.05 4.08 12.19
C ASP A 277 -35.34 4.02 13.70
N PHE A 278 -34.66 4.87 14.49
CA PHE A 278 -34.90 5.02 15.93
C PHE A 278 -35.81 6.22 16.30
N GLY A 279 -36.46 6.85 15.31
CA GLY A 279 -37.47 7.88 15.52
C GLY A 279 -36.92 9.32 15.57
N VAL A 280 -35.68 9.55 15.17
CA VAL A 280 -35.12 10.92 15.09
C VAL A 280 -35.58 11.60 13.81
N ASN A 281 -36.30 12.70 13.93
CA ASN A 281 -36.69 13.52 12.78
C ASN A 281 -35.47 14.30 12.26
N ARG A 282 -35.24 14.26 10.93
CA ARG A 282 -34.08 14.87 10.26
C ARG A 282 -33.93 16.36 10.52
N LYS A 283 -35.01 17.11 10.76
CA LYS A 283 -34.95 18.55 11.10
C LYS A 283 -34.23 18.85 12.42
N PHE A 284 -34.10 17.85 13.30
CA PHE A 284 -33.36 17.96 14.56
C PHE A 284 -31.91 17.46 14.45
N ILE A 285 -31.44 17.14 13.24
CA ILE A 285 -30.09 16.65 12.98
C ILE A 285 -29.27 17.77 12.35
N THR A 286 -28.12 18.07 12.95
CA THR A 286 -27.08 18.93 12.40
C THR A 286 -25.81 18.12 12.18
N ILE A 287 -25.23 18.16 10.98
CA ILE A 287 -23.96 17.53 10.63
C ILE A 287 -22.87 18.59 10.69
N ALA A 288 -21.94 18.45 11.62
CA ALA A 288 -20.81 19.35 11.81
C ALA A 288 -19.51 18.63 11.45
N VAL A 289 -18.97 18.89 10.25
CA VAL A 289 -17.78 18.20 9.72
C VAL A 289 -16.83 19.17 9.01
N PRO A 290 -15.50 19.00 9.14
CA PRO A 290 -14.54 19.75 8.34
C PRO A 290 -14.58 19.33 6.85
N ILE A 291 -14.13 20.22 5.96
CA ILE A 291 -13.97 19.95 4.52
C ILE A 291 -12.50 19.70 4.22
N HIS A 292 -12.16 18.56 3.61
CA HIS A 292 -10.80 18.29 3.19
C HIS A 292 -10.49 18.99 1.85
N PRO A 293 -9.29 19.57 1.66
CA PRO A 293 -8.88 20.17 0.39
C PRO A 293 -9.06 19.24 -0.83
N ALA A 294 -8.64 17.98 -0.69
CA ALA A 294 -8.79 16.94 -1.72
C ALA A 294 -10.21 16.35 -1.91
N GLY A 295 -11.24 16.90 -1.26
CA GLY A 295 -12.59 16.32 -1.29
C GLY A 295 -13.69 17.34 -1.09
N GLN A 296 -13.59 18.47 -1.79
CA GLN A 296 -14.58 19.55 -1.70
C GLN A 296 -15.98 19.09 -2.19
N ASP A 297 -16.05 18.16 -3.15
CA ASP A 297 -17.30 17.65 -3.74
C ASP A 297 -17.89 16.39 -3.07
N TRP A 298 -17.73 16.25 -1.75
CA TRP A 298 -18.26 15.09 -1.02
C TRP A 298 -19.81 15.03 -0.99
N LEU A 299 -20.48 16.17 -1.21
CA LEU A 299 -21.95 16.34 -1.24
C LEU A 299 -22.55 16.04 -2.62
N ASN A 300 -22.48 14.78 -3.05
CA ASN A 300 -23.11 14.36 -4.30
C ASN A 300 -24.66 14.33 -4.22
N THR A 301 -25.33 14.19 -5.37
CA THR A 301 -26.81 14.21 -5.48
C THR A 301 -27.49 13.16 -4.58
N SER A 302 -26.95 11.95 -4.50
CA SER A 302 -27.50 10.89 -3.64
C SER A 302 -27.40 11.23 -2.16
N LEU A 303 -26.30 11.85 -1.73
CA LEU A 303 -26.13 12.29 -0.35
C LEU A 303 -27.03 13.48 -0.02
N LYS A 304 -27.20 14.43 -0.95
CA LYS A 304 -28.18 15.54 -0.83
C LYS A 304 -29.60 15.01 -0.56
N TYR A 305 -30.02 13.97 -1.28
CA TYR A 305 -31.30 13.30 -1.01
C TYR A 305 -31.32 12.61 0.37
N ALA A 306 -30.24 11.91 0.72
CA ALA A 306 -30.11 11.24 2.01
C ALA A 306 -30.05 12.20 3.21
N LEU A 307 -29.70 13.48 3.01
CA LEU A 307 -29.72 14.52 4.03
C LEU A 307 -31.15 14.97 4.35
N GLY A 308 -31.99 15.16 3.34
CA GLY A 308 -33.34 15.69 3.52
C GLY A 308 -33.33 17.03 4.25
N GLN A 309 -34.00 17.12 5.39
CA GLN A 309 -34.06 18.33 6.23
C GLN A 309 -32.90 18.44 7.25
N ALA A 310 -31.91 17.54 7.21
CA ALA A 310 -30.75 17.64 8.08
C ALA A 310 -29.91 18.86 7.70
N GLU A 311 -29.44 19.58 8.70
CA GLU A 311 -28.63 20.78 8.54
C GLU A 311 -27.15 20.43 8.43
N ILE A 312 -26.36 21.23 7.70
CA ILE A 312 -24.91 21.07 7.57
C ILE A 312 -24.19 22.32 8.06
N ILE A 313 -23.14 22.11 8.85
CA ILE A 313 -22.16 23.10 9.27
C ILE A 313 -20.78 22.55 8.90
N THR A 314 -19.98 23.38 8.22
CA THR A 314 -18.66 22.99 7.73
C THR A 314 -17.55 23.89 8.25
N LEU A 315 -16.34 23.32 8.29
CA LEU A 315 -15.10 24.06 8.54
C LEU A 315 -14.21 23.95 7.29
N PRO A 316 -14.07 25.03 6.50
CA PRO A 316 -13.24 25.04 5.30
C PRO A 316 -11.74 25.08 5.67
N PRO A 317 -10.83 24.63 4.77
CA PRO A 317 -9.40 24.50 5.05
C PRO A 317 -8.71 25.77 5.56
N GLU A 318 -9.11 26.95 5.07
CA GLU A 318 -8.53 28.24 5.41
C GLU A 318 -8.77 28.61 6.89
N GLU A 319 -9.80 28.01 7.49
CA GLU A 319 -10.12 28.22 8.90
C GLU A 319 -9.37 27.27 9.84
N TRP A 320 -8.66 26.27 9.30
CA TRP A 320 -7.97 25.27 10.10
C TRP A 320 -6.88 25.90 10.97
N TYR A 321 -6.74 25.38 12.18
CA TYR A 321 -5.80 25.90 13.18
C TYR A 321 -4.36 25.90 12.67
N LYS A 322 -3.94 24.82 12.02
CA LYS A 322 -2.57 24.68 11.51
C LYS A 322 -2.27 25.56 10.30
N GLU A 323 -3.28 25.88 9.50
CA GLU A 323 -3.12 26.85 8.40
C GLU A 323 -2.74 28.22 8.95
N LYS A 324 -3.39 28.64 10.03
CA LYS A 324 -3.08 29.90 10.75
C LYS A 324 -1.67 29.90 11.36
N LEU A 325 -1.13 28.73 11.75
CA LEU A 325 0.25 28.61 12.25
C LEU A 325 1.31 28.77 11.16
N LEU A 326 0.93 28.56 9.89
CA LEU A 326 1.83 28.74 8.75
C LEU A 326 1.81 30.17 8.19
N CYS A 327 0.95 31.07 8.70
CA CYS A 327 1.04 32.49 8.37
C CYS A 327 2.37 33.09 8.87
N ILE A 328 2.92 34.05 8.12
CA ILE A 328 4.27 34.62 8.33
C ILE A 328 4.54 35.04 9.79
N LYS A 329 3.59 35.71 10.46
CA LYS A 329 3.72 36.16 11.85
C LYS A 329 3.84 35.00 12.84
N ALA A 330 2.99 33.98 12.70
CA ALA A 330 3.00 32.81 13.57
C ALA A 330 4.25 31.95 13.32
N PHE A 331 4.62 31.77 12.06
CA PHE A 331 5.82 31.06 11.64
C PHE A 331 7.09 31.69 12.22
N ARG A 332 7.24 33.02 12.10
CA ARG A 332 8.36 33.78 12.67
C ARG A 332 8.46 33.58 14.18
N THR A 333 7.33 33.70 14.87
CA THR A 333 7.25 33.56 16.33
C THR A 333 7.68 32.16 16.78
N ALA A 334 7.27 31.13 16.06
CA ALA A 334 7.64 29.75 16.37
C ALA A 334 9.12 29.46 16.09
N LEU A 335 9.71 30.08 15.06
CA LEU A 335 11.06 29.78 14.60
C LEU A 335 12.15 30.52 15.40
N LEU A 336 11.86 31.73 15.87
CA LEU A 336 12.81 32.61 16.56
C LEU A 336 13.59 31.96 17.74
N PRO A 337 12.97 31.15 18.63
CA PRO A 337 13.70 30.50 19.72
C PRO A 337 14.83 29.59 19.24
N TYR A 338 14.67 28.90 18.10
CA TYR A 338 15.69 28.01 17.56
C TYR A 338 16.87 28.79 16.99
N PHE A 339 16.61 29.93 16.34
CA PHE A 339 17.67 30.79 15.81
C PHE A 339 18.41 31.55 16.92
N ARG A 340 17.73 31.92 18.01
CA ARG A 340 18.38 32.44 19.22
C ARG A 340 19.36 31.45 19.83
N ALA A 341 19.01 30.16 19.87
CA ALA A 341 19.92 29.11 20.30
C ALA A 341 21.15 28.94 19.38
N LEU A 342 21.10 29.47 18.15
CA LEU A 342 22.23 29.52 17.21
C LEU A 342 23.00 30.85 17.26
N GLY A 343 22.66 31.75 18.19
CA GLY A 343 23.34 33.03 18.39
C GLY A 343 22.77 34.21 17.60
N PHE A 344 21.61 34.05 16.94
CA PHE A 344 20.95 35.15 16.22
C PHE A 344 19.95 35.89 17.11
N THR A 345 19.93 37.22 17.04
CA THR A 345 19.05 38.03 17.88
C THR A 345 17.66 38.18 17.27
N GLU A 346 17.60 38.29 15.94
CA GLU A 346 16.38 38.43 15.16
C GLU A 346 16.38 37.55 13.90
N ILE A 347 15.18 37.33 13.37
CA ILE A 347 14.96 36.73 12.06
C ILE A 347 13.94 37.57 11.28
N GLU A 348 14.21 37.76 10.00
CA GLU A 348 13.28 38.25 9.00
C GLU A 348 12.79 37.07 8.16
N LEU A 349 11.50 37.05 7.84
CA LEU A 349 10.90 36.09 6.92
C LEU A 349 10.48 36.81 5.65
N VAL A 350 10.89 36.29 4.51
CA VAL A 350 10.56 36.85 3.19
C VAL A 350 9.85 35.78 2.36
N GLU A 351 8.75 36.19 1.70
CA GLU A 351 8.11 35.43 0.63
C GLU A 351 8.52 36.09 -0.69
N ASN A 352 9.58 35.55 -1.31
CA ASN A 352 10.06 35.98 -2.62
C ASN A 352 9.44 35.13 -3.74
N GLU A 353 9.70 35.49 -5.00
CA GLU A 353 9.19 34.75 -6.17
C GLU A 353 9.55 33.25 -6.18
N CYS A 354 10.73 32.87 -5.66
CA CYS A 354 11.13 31.46 -5.56
C CYS A 354 10.24 30.70 -4.55
N THR A 355 10.14 31.21 -3.32
CA THR A 355 9.30 30.60 -2.27
C THR A 355 7.82 30.60 -2.64
N LYS A 356 7.36 31.62 -3.38
CA LYS A 356 5.99 31.70 -3.91
C LYS A 356 5.72 30.56 -4.88
N LYS A 357 6.60 30.32 -5.86
CA LYS A 357 6.48 29.17 -6.80
C LYS A 357 6.48 27.82 -6.07
N ILE A 358 7.35 27.66 -5.07
CA ILE A 358 7.38 26.45 -4.22
C ILE A 358 6.04 26.27 -3.50
N ASN A 359 5.54 27.32 -2.85
CA ASN A 359 4.28 27.29 -2.11
C ASN A 359 3.07 27.02 -3.02
N GLU A 360 3.02 27.61 -4.22
CA GLU A 360 1.99 27.34 -5.23
C GLU A 360 1.98 25.86 -5.64
N ALA A 361 3.15 25.27 -5.90
CA ALA A 361 3.28 23.84 -6.22
C ALA A 361 2.85 22.94 -5.05
N LEU A 362 3.20 23.30 -3.82
CA LEU A 362 2.77 22.58 -2.61
C LEU A 362 1.25 22.65 -2.43
N GLN A 363 0.63 23.82 -2.62
CA GLN A 363 -0.81 24.01 -2.52
C GLN A 363 -1.59 23.19 -3.55
N GLN A 364 -1.13 23.16 -4.80
CA GLN A 364 -1.75 22.33 -5.85
C GLN A 364 -1.74 20.83 -5.50
N ASN A 365 -0.72 20.36 -4.79
CA ASN A 365 -0.63 18.96 -4.38
C ASN A 365 -1.58 18.59 -3.23
N ILE A 366 -1.88 19.53 -2.31
CA ILE A 366 -2.78 19.30 -1.17
C ILE A 366 -4.21 18.94 -1.63
N GLY A 367 -4.63 19.48 -2.78
CA GLY A 367 -5.93 19.16 -3.41
C GLY A 367 -6.03 17.78 -4.04
N LYS A 368 -4.95 16.98 -4.11
CA LYS A 368 -4.94 15.70 -4.84
C LYS A 368 -5.40 14.51 -3.99
N GLU A 369 -4.91 14.41 -2.75
CA GLU A 369 -5.12 13.20 -1.93
C GLU A 369 -5.27 13.51 -0.42
N TYR A 370 -6.02 12.65 0.28
CA TYR A 370 -6.40 12.79 1.70
C TYR A 370 -5.27 12.63 2.72
N HIS A 371 -4.04 12.49 2.25
CA HIS A 371 -2.87 12.25 3.08
C HIS A 371 -1.71 13.18 2.75
N VAL A 372 -1.91 14.15 1.86
CA VAL A 372 -0.91 15.19 1.60
C VAL A 372 -0.95 16.17 2.77
N ARG A 373 0.22 16.54 3.29
CA ARG A 373 0.34 17.46 4.42
C ARG A 373 0.28 18.92 4.01
N LEU A 374 -0.27 19.74 4.90
CA LEU A 374 0.00 21.17 4.96
C LEU A 374 1.50 21.43 5.08
N LYS A 375 2.02 22.21 4.13
CA LYS A 375 3.43 22.61 4.03
C LYS A 375 3.51 24.06 3.59
N LYS A 376 4.47 24.82 4.12
CA LYS A 376 4.80 26.16 3.65
C LYS A 376 6.27 26.46 3.80
N VAL A 377 6.88 27.10 2.81
CA VAL A 377 8.30 27.46 2.76
C VAL A 377 8.46 28.98 2.81
N TYR A 378 9.40 29.44 3.62
CA TYR A 378 9.82 30.84 3.69
C TYR A 378 11.34 30.95 3.58
N GLN A 379 11.81 32.07 3.03
CA GLN A 379 13.20 32.48 3.15
C GLN A 379 13.39 33.12 4.53
N VAL A 380 14.37 32.63 5.27
CA VAL A 380 14.74 33.12 6.60
C VAL A 380 16.06 33.85 6.50
N ILE A 381 16.07 35.12 6.90
CA ILE A 381 17.26 35.96 6.97
C ILE A 381 17.56 36.19 8.45
N PRO A 382 18.52 35.46 9.03
CA PRO A 382 18.91 35.66 10.42
C PRO A 382 19.82 36.89 10.55
N VAL A 383 19.61 37.68 11.60
CA VAL A 383 20.40 38.88 11.89
C VAL A 383 21.29 38.62 13.09
N ASN A 384 22.60 38.84 12.93
CA ASN A 384 23.57 38.83 14.02
C ASN A 384 24.20 40.22 14.23
N SER A 385 24.90 40.40 15.35
CA SER A 385 25.62 41.64 15.68
C SER A 385 26.85 41.91 14.80
N SER A 386 27.21 41.00 13.89
CA SER A 386 28.38 41.11 12.99
C SER A 386 28.02 41.21 11.49
N GLY A 387 26.75 41.39 11.14
CA GLY A 387 26.27 41.66 9.78
C GLY A 387 26.29 40.47 8.78
N ARG A 388 26.48 39.21 9.20
CA ARG A 388 26.43 38.07 8.26
C ARG A 388 24.99 37.75 7.84
N GLN A 389 24.70 37.89 6.54
CA GLN A 389 23.41 37.57 5.91
C GLN A 389 23.48 36.28 5.07
N ASN A 390 23.53 35.12 5.72
CA ASN A 390 23.29 33.86 5.01
C ASN A 390 21.79 33.55 5.10
N HIS A 391 21.10 33.59 3.96
CA HIS A 391 19.69 33.22 3.89
C HIS A 391 19.52 31.71 3.80
N LEU A 392 18.44 31.18 4.37
CA LEU A 392 18.12 29.75 4.36
C LEU A 392 16.63 29.58 4.02
N LEU A 393 16.30 28.51 3.30
CA LEU A 393 14.90 28.13 3.08
C LEU A 393 14.44 27.20 4.20
N VAL A 394 13.32 27.53 4.85
CA VAL A 394 12.75 26.74 5.94
C VAL A 394 11.32 26.37 5.61
N MET A 395 11.02 25.07 5.67
CA MET A 395 9.68 24.51 5.54
C MET A 395 9.06 24.28 6.92
N GLY A 396 7.83 24.76 7.10
CA GLY A 396 6.92 24.29 8.13
C GLY A 396 6.00 23.22 7.56
N LYS A 397 5.91 22.07 8.22
CA LYS A 397 5.12 20.92 7.78
C LYS A 397 4.26 20.37 8.92
N SER A 398 2.99 20.09 8.69
CA SER A 398 2.16 19.40 9.68
C SER A 398 2.56 17.92 9.82
N VAL A 399 2.70 17.44 11.06
CA VAL A 399 3.19 16.08 11.37
C VAL A 399 2.24 15.26 12.27
N GLY A 400 1.06 15.79 12.56
CA GLY A 400 0.08 15.19 13.48
C GLY A 400 -0.21 16.09 14.69
N TRP A 401 -1.01 15.61 15.64
CA TRP A 401 -1.43 16.38 16.83
C TRP A 401 -1.17 15.59 18.12
N GLY A 402 -0.67 16.27 19.17
CA GLY A 402 -0.23 15.63 20.41
C GLY A 402 0.79 14.51 20.15
N TRP A 403 0.73 13.45 20.96
CA TRP A 403 1.62 12.29 20.85
C TRP A 403 1.63 11.62 19.47
N LEU A 404 0.57 11.76 18.65
CA LEU A 404 0.54 11.25 17.28
C LEU A 404 1.47 12.00 16.31
N GLY A 405 2.02 13.15 16.73
CA GLY A 405 3.03 13.90 16.00
C GLY A 405 4.47 13.64 16.44
N TYR A 406 4.70 13.07 17.63
CA TYR A 406 6.03 13.02 18.25
C TYR A 406 7.04 12.14 17.51
N HIS A 407 6.54 11.14 16.76
CA HIS A 407 7.36 10.31 15.88
C HIS A 407 8.22 11.14 14.89
N ALA A 408 7.81 12.34 14.49
CA ALA A 408 8.56 13.20 13.59
C ALA A 408 9.80 13.76 14.28
N ALA A 409 9.66 14.25 15.51
CA ALA A 409 10.79 14.73 16.31
C ALA A 409 11.76 13.59 16.66
N LEU A 410 11.22 12.42 17.05
CA LEU A 410 12.01 11.23 17.33
C LEU A 410 12.79 10.76 16.09
N SER A 411 12.14 10.69 14.93
CA SER A 411 12.78 10.31 13.68
C SER A 411 13.83 11.33 13.26
N ALA A 412 13.53 12.63 13.37
CA ALA A 412 14.46 13.71 13.04
C ALA A 412 15.73 13.66 13.90
N ASN A 413 15.58 13.42 15.21
CA ASN A 413 16.71 13.36 16.13
C ASN A 413 17.57 12.10 15.90
N ARG A 414 16.92 10.95 15.71
CA ARG A 414 17.61 9.64 15.64
C ARG A 414 18.15 9.29 14.25
N LEU A 415 17.74 10.05 13.22
CA LEU A 415 18.18 9.89 11.84
C LEU A 415 18.94 11.11 11.30
N SER A 416 19.48 11.96 12.19
CA SER A 416 20.06 13.27 11.83
C SER A 416 21.10 13.24 10.72
N ASP A 417 21.77 12.10 10.51
CA ASP A 417 22.81 11.93 9.48
C ASP A 417 22.24 11.69 8.07
N TYR A 418 20.93 11.42 7.96
CA TYR A 418 20.27 11.00 6.72
C TYR A 418 19.06 11.85 6.36
N VAL A 419 18.78 12.93 7.09
CA VAL A 419 17.59 13.77 6.91
C VAL A 419 17.98 15.25 6.95
N PRO A 420 17.24 16.16 6.29
CA PRO A 420 17.51 17.58 6.38
C PRO A 420 17.46 18.09 7.82
N ARG A 421 18.15 19.20 8.07
CA ARG A 421 18.22 19.77 9.41
C ARG A 421 16.84 20.17 9.92
N VAL A 422 16.36 19.48 10.96
CA VAL A 422 15.09 19.83 11.64
C VAL A 422 15.34 20.76 12.82
N TYR A 423 14.80 21.97 12.80
CA TYR A 423 14.96 22.98 13.85
C TYR A 423 14.09 22.70 15.08
N GLY A 424 12.88 22.18 14.89
CA GLY A 424 11.91 22.05 15.97
C GLY A 424 10.63 21.36 15.56
N VAL A 425 9.90 20.83 16.53
CA VAL A 425 8.52 20.38 16.34
C VAL A 425 7.67 21.04 17.43
N LYS A 426 6.64 21.78 17.05
CA LYS A 426 5.76 22.47 18.01
C LYS A 426 4.36 22.65 17.45
N ASN A 427 3.35 22.47 18.30
CA ASN A 427 1.93 22.56 17.89
C ASN A 427 1.59 21.69 16.67
N GLY A 428 2.23 20.52 16.56
CA GLY A 428 2.06 19.62 15.42
C GLY A 428 2.65 20.11 14.10
N ILE A 429 3.51 21.13 14.10
CA ILE A 429 4.29 21.62 12.96
C ILE A 429 5.77 21.29 13.18
N MET A 430 6.40 20.65 12.21
CA MET A 430 7.84 20.45 12.12
C MET A 430 8.45 21.56 11.27
N TYR A 431 9.48 22.22 11.79
CA TYR A 431 10.27 23.23 11.08
C TYR A 431 11.58 22.60 10.65
N MET A 432 11.84 22.53 9.35
CA MET A 432 13.02 21.89 8.78
C MET A 432 13.60 22.70 7.63
N GLU A 433 14.89 22.54 7.39
CA GLU A 433 15.56 23.05 6.20
C GLU A 433 14.90 22.49 4.94
N TRP A 434 14.61 23.38 4.00
CA TRP A 434 14.21 23.02 2.66
C TRP A 434 15.47 22.87 1.80
N VAL A 435 15.69 21.68 1.28
CA VAL A 435 16.81 21.37 0.39
C VAL A 435 16.24 21.33 -1.03
N ASP A 436 16.68 22.27 -1.88
CA ASP A 436 16.27 22.29 -3.28
C ASP A 436 16.89 21.09 -4.01
N GLY A 437 16.05 20.22 -4.57
CA GLY A 437 16.49 19.14 -5.47
C GLY A 437 16.79 19.61 -6.90
N ASN A 438 16.77 20.93 -7.14
CA ASN A 438 16.90 21.58 -8.44
C ASN A 438 18.27 22.28 -8.61
N GLU A 439 19.36 21.78 -8.03
CA GLU A 439 20.64 22.08 -8.67
C GLU A 439 20.54 21.58 -10.12
N GLU A 440 20.72 22.47 -11.08
CA GLU A 440 20.51 22.20 -12.50
C GLU A 440 21.16 20.87 -12.93
N PRO A 441 20.56 20.13 -13.88
CA PRO A 441 21.19 18.95 -14.51
C PRO A 441 22.50 19.27 -15.29
N ASN A 442 23.05 20.48 -15.14
CA ASN A 442 24.37 20.89 -15.59
C ASN A 442 25.47 20.68 -14.54
N ALA A 443 25.16 20.23 -13.32
CA ALA A 443 26.18 19.63 -12.47
C ALA A 443 26.73 18.41 -13.19
N ALA A 444 28.01 18.46 -13.59
CA ALA A 444 28.69 17.38 -14.28
C ALA A 444 28.41 16.02 -13.59
N PRO A 445 28.39 14.89 -14.32
CA PRO A 445 28.15 13.54 -13.78
C PRO A 445 29.09 13.09 -12.63
N GLN A 446 29.98 13.96 -12.16
CA GLN A 446 30.94 13.75 -11.08
C GLN A 446 30.36 13.87 -9.65
N ASN A 447 29.15 14.43 -9.46
CA ASN A 447 28.55 14.62 -8.13
C ASN A 447 27.46 13.59 -7.74
N LEU A 448 27.04 12.71 -8.65
CA LEU A 448 26.14 11.61 -8.33
C LEU A 448 26.91 10.51 -7.58
N PRO A 449 26.33 9.90 -6.53
CA PRO A 449 27.00 8.85 -5.79
C PRO A 449 27.15 7.65 -6.72
N SER A 450 28.27 6.93 -6.59
CA SER A 450 28.39 5.66 -7.31
C SER A 450 27.23 4.74 -6.93
N ARG A 451 26.84 3.83 -7.82
CA ARG A 451 25.79 2.85 -7.53
C ARG A 451 26.08 2.04 -6.25
N GLN A 452 27.36 1.77 -5.99
CA GLN A 452 27.81 1.10 -4.76
C GLN A 452 27.57 1.97 -3.52
N ASP A 453 27.91 3.26 -3.57
CA ASP A 453 27.69 4.20 -2.46
C ASP A 453 26.21 4.45 -2.19
N LEU A 454 25.40 4.50 -3.25
CA LEU A 454 23.94 4.58 -3.15
C LEU A 454 23.40 3.35 -2.39
N VAL A 455 23.77 2.14 -2.80
CA VAL A 455 23.32 0.90 -2.13
C VAL A 455 23.77 0.85 -0.67
N ALA A 456 25.00 1.29 -0.37
CA ALA A 456 25.50 1.40 1.00
C ALA A 456 24.69 2.41 1.82
N THR A 457 24.38 3.58 1.24
CA THR A 457 23.58 4.64 1.88
C THR A 457 22.16 4.15 2.18
N LEU A 458 21.50 3.50 1.22
CA LEU A 458 20.17 2.91 1.39
C LEU A 458 20.17 1.86 2.51
N ALA A 459 21.15 0.94 2.51
CA ALA A 459 21.28 -0.06 3.57
C ALA A 459 21.50 0.58 4.94
N ALA A 460 22.37 1.59 5.03
CA ALA A 460 22.70 2.27 6.27
C ALA A 460 21.49 3.03 6.84
N TYR A 461 20.74 3.72 5.99
CA TYR A 461 19.49 4.39 6.36
C TYR A 461 18.45 3.40 6.92
N ILE A 462 18.15 2.32 6.19
CA ILE A 462 17.17 1.32 6.62
C ILE A 462 17.61 0.63 7.93
N SER A 463 18.90 0.32 8.05
CA SER A 463 19.48 -0.27 9.26
C SER A 463 19.41 0.69 10.45
N ARG A 464 19.67 1.99 10.22
CA ARG A 464 19.54 3.03 11.25
C ARG A 464 18.10 3.13 11.75
N ARG A 465 17.09 3.11 10.86
CA ARG A 465 15.67 3.06 11.27
C ARG A 465 15.36 1.82 12.09
N THR A 466 15.82 0.65 11.64
CA THR A 466 15.61 -0.63 12.33
C THR A 466 16.12 -0.61 13.76
N ASN A 467 17.32 -0.05 13.96
CA ASN A 467 17.98 -0.01 15.26
C ASN A 467 17.46 1.12 16.16
N GLN A 468 17.26 2.32 15.61
CA GLN A 468 16.96 3.53 16.39
C GLN A 468 15.47 3.85 16.51
N LEU A 469 14.64 3.38 15.58
CA LEU A 469 13.18 3.57 15.58
C LEU A 469 12.43 2.28 15.89
N ARG A 470 13.07 1.37 16.64
CA ARG A 470 12.46 0.11 17.08
C ARG A 470 11.23 0.37 17.94
N LEU A 471 10.17 -0.39 17.67
CA LEU A 471 8.95 -0.34 18.47
C LEU A 471 9.12 -1.15 19.75
N ALA A 472 8.61 -0.63 20.86
CA ALA A 472 8.66 -1.31 22.16
C ALA A 472 7.93 -2.66 22.16
N GLU A 473 6.92 -2.81 21.30
CA GLU A 473 6.17 -4.05 21.11
C GLU A 473 6.00 -4.35 19.63
N ASN A 474 5.68 -5.60 19.32
CA ASN A 474 5.38 -6.03 17.96
C ASN A 474 3.86 -5.98 17.70
N PRO A 475 3.34 -4.97 16.97
CA PRO A 475 1.92 -4.88 16.63
C PRO A 475 1.52 -5.76 15.43
N SER A 476 2.42 -6.53 14.81
CA SER A 476 2.16 -7.24 13.54
C SER A 476 0.91 -8.12 13.55
N ARG A 477 0.61 -8.81 14.66
CA ARG A 477 -0.61 -9.64 14.77
C ARG A 477 -1.90 -8.82 14.79
N PHE A 478 -1.86 -7.61 15.35
CA PHE A 478 -3.00 -6.70 15.25
C PHE A 478 -3.11 -6.16 13.83
N LEU A 479 -1.98 -5.75 13.25
CA LEU A 479 -1.89 -5.15 11.92
C LEU A 479 -2.27 -6.11 10.80
N SER A 480 -2.03 -7.42 10.95
CA SER A 480 -2.47 -8.43 9.99
C SER A 480 -4.01 -8.47 9.87
N SER A 481 -4.71 -8.24 10.98
CA SER A 481 -6.18 -8.13 11.02
C SER A 481 -6.70 -6.71 10.72
N TYR A 482 -5.80 -5.74 10.60
CA TYR A 482 -6.15 -4.37 10.29
C TYR A 482 -6.37 -4.25 8.78
N ARG A 483 -7.50 -3.69 8.37
CA ARG A 483 -7.93 -3.66 6.96
C ARG A 483 -6.90 -2.98 6.07
N GLU A 484 -6.24 -1.95 6.59
CA GLU A 484 -5.19 -1.16 5.95
C GLU A 484 -3.77 -1.70 6.25
N GLY A 485 -3.64 -2.98 6.63
CA GLY A 485 -2.37 -3.64 6.94
C GLY A 485 -1.72 -4.33 5.73
N GLY A 486 -0.40 -4.27 5.60
CA GLY A 486 0.32 -4.74 4.42
C GLY A 486 0.27 -6.26 4.25
N LEU A 487 0.20 -7.01 5.35
CA LEU A 487 -0.03 -8.46 5.28
C LEU A 487 -1.42 -8.79 4.70
N GLN A 488 -2.42 -7.94 4.94
CA GLN A 488 -3.73 -8.08 4.31
C GLN A 488 -3.65 -7.81 2.80
N SER A 489 -2.88 -6.80 2.37
CA SER A 489 -2.61 -6.53 0.95
C SER A 489 -1.89 -7.70 0.26
N ILE A 490 -0.85 -8.26 0.88
CA ILE A 490 -0.16 -9.46 0.37
C ILE A 490 -1.13 -10.64 0.30
N ALA A 491 -1.98 -10.82 1.32
CA ALA A 491 -2.98 -11.89 1.30
C ALA A 491 -3.99 -11.72 0.17
N ILE A 492 -4.35 -10.49 -0.22
CA ILE A 492 -5.20 -10.23 -1.40
C ILE A 492 -4.51 -10.73 -2.67
N ILE A 493 -3.23 -10.38 -2.87
CA ILE A 493 -2.43 -10.79 -4.03
C ILE A 493 -2.32 -12.32 -4.10
N LEU A 494 -1.80 -12.94 -3.04
CA LEU A 494 -1.52 -14.37 -3.00
C LEU A 494 -2.77 -15.25 -3.02
N SER A 495 -3.90 -14.76 -2.48
CA SER A 495 -5.16 -15.51 -2.52
C SER A 495 -5.70 -15.73 -3.94
N GLN A 496 -5.19 -14.99 -4.94
CA GLN A 496 -5.59 -15.19 -6.34
C GLN A 496 -5.22 -16.58 -6.88
N ALA A 497 -4.28 -17.31 -6.25
CA ALA A 497 -4.01 -18.72 -6.58
C ALA A 497 -5.25 -19.63 -6.49
N PHE A 498 -6.26 -19.25 -5.69
CA PHE A 498 -7.54 -19.97 -5.56
C PHE A 498 -8.58 -19.56 -6.62
N GLY A 499 -8.21 -18.72 -7.58
CA GLY A 499 -9.09 -18.16 -8.60
C GLY A 499 -10.03 -17.07 -8.09
N ALA A 500 -10.63 -16.32 -9.03
CA ALA A 500 -11.43 -15.12 -8.74
C ALA A 500 -12.64 -15.35 -7.83
N LYS A 501 -13.23 -16.56 -7.86
CA LYS A 501 -14.44 -16.89 -7.08
C LYS A 501 -14.17 -17.16 -5.60
N ILE A 502 -12.99 -17.71 -5.26
CA ILE A 502 -12.70 -18.23 -3.91
C ILE A 502 -11.60 -17.42 -3.21
N SER A 503 -10.76 -16.68 -3.94
CA SER A 503 -9.66 -15.88 -3.39
C SER A 503 -10.06 -15.05 -2.16
N LYS A 504 -11.18 -14.33 -2.22
CA LYS A 504 -11.71 -13.51 -1.11
C LYS A 504 -11.89 -14.30 0.18
N LEU A 505 -12.35 -15.55 0.09
CA LEU A 505 -12.62 -16.45 1.22
C LEU A 505 -11.34 -17.10 1.79
N LYS A 506 -10.22 -17.03 1.07
CA LYS A 506 -8.94 -17.64 1.46
C LYS A 506 -7.89 -16.65 1.96
N ARG A 507 -8.22 -15.35 2.00
CA ARG A 507 -7.34 -14.32 2.57
C ARG A 507 -6.92 -14.61 4.00
N GLY A 508 -7.84 -15.07 4.86
CA GLY A 508 -7.52 -15.44 6.26
C GLY A 508 -6.51 -16.60 6.35
N TRP A 509 -6.70 -17.64 5.53
CA TRP A 509 -5.76 -18.76 5.42
C TRP A 509 -4.37 -18.33 4.99
N VAL A 510 -4.27 -17.47 3.95
CA VAL A 510 -2.99 -16.94 3.47
C VAL A 510 -2.34 -16.07 4.56
N ARG A 511 -3.12 -15.16 5.15
CA ARG A 511 -2.65 -14.30 6.24
C ARG A 511 -2.09 -15.10 7.41
N SER A 512 -2.78 -16.14 7.87
CA SER A 512 -2.32 -17.00 8.98
C SER A 512 -0.96 -17.68 8.71
N ARG A 513 -0.62 -17.91 7.43
CA ARG A 513 0.70 -18.41 7.02
C ARG A 513 1.74 -17.28 7.07
N LEU A 514 1.41 -16.12 6.52
CA LEU A 514 2.30 -14.96 6.54
C LEU A 514 2.59 -14.48 7.96
N GLU A 515 1.65 -14.60 8.90
CA GLU A 515 1.86 -14.28 10.32
C GLU A 515 2.94 -15.12 11.00
N LYS A 516 3.30 -16.29 10.44
CA LYS A 516 4.41 -17.11 10.93
C LYS A 516 5.78 -16.52 10.60
N LEU A 517 5.84 -15.60 9.64
CA LEU A 517 7.05 -14.89 9.24
C LEU A 517 7.28 -13.72 10.21
N SER A 518 7.86 -14.01 11.37
CA SER A 518 8.08 -13.01 12.41
C SER A 518 9.23 -12.07 12.06
N CYS A 519 8.99 -10.77 12.16
CA CYS A 519 10.04 -9.75 12.17
C CYS A 519 10.72 -9.69 13.55
N PRO A 520 12.06 -9.84 13.66
CA PRO A 520 12.78 -9.80 14.93
C PRO A 520 12.90 -8.38 15.52
N ALA A 521 12.89 -7.35 14.67
CA ALA A 521 13.07 -5.95 15.06
C ALA A 521 12.00 -5.07 14.39
N PRO A 522 10.73 -5.14 14.85
CA PRO A 522 9.69 -4.27 14.33
C PRO A 522 10.03 -2.81 14.61
N CYS A 523 9.97 -1.94 13.60
CA CYS A 523 10.34 -0.52 13.71
C CYS A 523 9.35 0.38 12.97
N LEU A 524 9.48 1.70 13.19
CA LEU A 524 8.81 2.71 12.36
C LEU A 524 9.56 2.83 11.02
N LEU A 525 8.93 2.31 9.97
CA LEU A 525 9.45 2.35 8.60
C LEU A 525 9.44 3.76 8.01
N ASP A 526 10.19 3.94 6.92
CA ASP A 526 10.02 5.09 6.02
C ASP A 526 8.74 4.90 5.20
N ALA A 527 8.57 3.70 4.64
CA ALA A 527 7.46 3.27 3.79
C ALA A 527 7.34 3.98 2.43
N ARG A 528 8.30 4.82 2.03
CA ARG A 528 8.35 5.45 0.70
C ARG A 528 9.79 5.68 0.23
N MET A 529 10.40 4.66 -0.37
CA MET A 529 11.82 4.68 -0.74
C MET A 529 12.10 5.26 -2.13
N MET A 530 11.15 5.95 -2.78
CA MET A 530 11.31 6.40 -4.16
C MET A 530 12.43 7.46 -4.34
N PRO A 531 13.18 7.46 -5.48
CA PRO A 531 14.31 8.36 -5.69
C PRO A 531 14.00 9.84 -5.49
N GLY A 532 12.80 10.30 -5.88
CA GLY A 532 12.39 11.70 -5.73
C GLY A 532 12.29 12.21 -4.29
N GLU A 533 12.40 11.33 -3.28
CA GLU A 533 12.44 11.71 -1.86
C GLU A 533 13.88 11.87 -1.34
N TRP A 534 14.88 11.57 -2.17
CA TRP A 534 16.30 11.62 -1.84
C TRP A 534 16.95 12.79 -2.58
N VAL A 535 17.49 13.74 -1.84
CA VAL A 535 18.05 14.97 -2.39
C VAL A 535 19.52 15.09 -1.96
N HIS A 536 20.36 15.60 -2.85
CA HIS A 536 21.74 15.93 -2.52
C HIS A 536 21.79 17.20 -1.67
N ALA A 537 22.33 17.07 -0.47
CA ALA A 537 22.69 18.19 0.39
C ALA A 537 24.21 18.29 0.51
N SER A 538 24.71 19.39 1.08
CA SER A 538 26.15 19.65 1.29
C SER A 538 26.90 18.58 2.09
N HIS A 539 26.19 17.72 2.83
CA HIS A 539 26.72 16.65 3.66
C HIS A 539 26.37 15.24 3.15
N GLY A 540 25.82 15.15 1.93
CA GLY A 540 25.47 13.88 1.29
C GLY A 540 23.99 13.76 0.93
N LEU A 541 23.58 12.54 0.57
CA LEU A 541 22.21 12.24 0.18
C LEU A 541 21.29 12.19 1.40
N VAL A 542 20.25 13.02 1.41
CA VAL A 542 19.28 13.11 2.52
C VAL A 542 17.87 12.76 2.09
N LYS A 543 17.09 12.15 3.01
CA LYS A 543 15.68 11.80 2.83
C LYS A 543 14.77 12.93 3.33
N THR A 544 14.04 13.58 2.44
CA THR A 544 13.26 14.79 2.76
C THR A 544 11.88 14.49 3.39
N ASP A 545 11.22 13.38 3.04
CA ASP A 545 9.92 12.96 3.60
C ASP A 545 10.00 11.72 4.52
N PHE A 546 10.95 11.72 5.46
CA PHE A 546 11.36 10.56 6.26
C PHE A 546 10.36 10.10 7.36
N GLU A 547 9.36 10.90 7.74
CA GLU A 547 8.43 10.60 8.86
C GLU A 547 7.00 10.28 8.44
N HIS A 548 6.58 10.75 7.26
CA HIS A 548 5.17 10.91 6.93
C HIS A 548 4.44 9.59 6.61
N HIS A 549 5.12 8.67 5.94
CA HIS A 549 4.50 7.47 5.38
C HIS A 549 4.48 6.28 6.35
N GLY A 550 5.17 6.39 7.50
CA GLY A 550 5.05 5.46 8.60
C GLY A 550 3.72 5.63 9.35
N PHE A 551 2.85 4.63 9.26
CA PHE A 551 1.53 4.57 9.94
C PHE A 551 0.56 5.71 9.60
N SER A 552 -0.32 5.41 8.66
CA SER A 552 -1.42 6.24 8.17
C SER A 552 -2.58 5.34 7.77
N LYS A 553 -3.80 5.86 7.95
CA LYS A 553 -5.04 5.19 7.51
C LYS A 553 -5.22 5.21 6.00
N THR A 554 -4.67 6.19 5.32
CA THR A 554 -4.96 6.49 3.91
C THR A 554 -3.76 6.33 2.98
N ALA A 555 -2.54 6.28 3.54
CA ALA A 555 -1.31 6.38 2.75
C ALA A 555 -0.23 5.36 3.10
N SER A 556 -0.47 4.52 4.11
CA SER A 556 0.52 3.53 4.54
C SER A 556 -0.13 2.16 4.59
N HIS A 557 0.68 1.15 4.31
CA HIS A 557 0.33 -0.24 4.52
C HIS A 557 0.43 -0.65 6.00
N ASN A 558 0.72 0.27 6.93
CA ASN A 558 0.90 -0.03 8.36
C ASN A 558 1.77 -1.28 8.58
N ILE A 559 2.96 -1.30 7.96
CA ILE A 559 3.95 -2.38 8.08
C ILE A 559 5.00 -1.94 9.10
N VAL A 560 5.57 -2.92 9.81
CA VAL A 560 6.63 -2.68 10.82
C VAL A 560 7.91 -3.47 10.52
N ASP A 561 7.92 -4.25 9.44
CA ASP A 561 9.05 -5.09 9.05
C ASP A 561 9.95 -4.34 8.05
N PRO A 562 11.24 -4.09 8.37
CA PRO A 562 12.19 -3.42 7.48
C PRO A 562 12.35 -4.06 6.11
N ALA A 563 11.97 -5.34 5.97
CA ALA A 563 11.93 -6.03 4.68
C ALA A 563 11.07 -5.31 3.63
N TYR A 564 10.09 -4.50 4.04
CA TYR A 564 9.32 -3.66 3.12
C TYR A 564 10.15 -2.51 2.53
N ASP A 565 10.87 -1.75 3.35
CA ASP A 565 11.70 -0.64 2.84
C ASP A 565 12.84 -1.18 1.96
N LEU A 566 13.39 -2.36 2.29
CA LEU A 566 14.36 -3.05 1.42
C LEU A 566 13.73 -3.40 0.06
N ALA A 567 12.54 -4.02 0.05
CA ALA A 567 11.84 -4.35 -1.19
C ALA A 567 11.48 -3.12 -2.02
N SER A 568 11.02 -2.05 -1.36
CA SER A 568 10.69 -0.77 -1.99
C SER A 568 11.94 -0.14 -2.61
N ALA A 569 13.07 -0.12 -1.90
CA ALA A 569 14.34 0.39 -2.45
C ALA A 569 14.81 -0.42 -3.67
N MET A 570 14.69 -1.74 -3.64
CA MET A 570 15.06 -2.60 -4.79
C MET A 570 14.25 -2.29 -6.04
N PHE A 571 12.94 -2.07 -5.88
CA PHE A 571 12.06 -1.71 -6.98
C PHE A 571 12.30 -0.28 -7.47
N GLU A 572 12.27 0.70 -6.57
CA GLU A 572 12.25 2.12 -6.93
C GLU A 572 13.59 2.62 -7.48
N PHE A 573 14.72 2.02 -7.08
CA PHE A 573 16.05 2.33 -7.61
C PHE A 573 16.53 1.37 -8.69
N GLU A 574 15.64 0.47 -9.16
CA GLU A 574 15.90 -0.50 -10.23
C GLU A 574 17.20 -1.27 -9.97
N LEU A 575 17.34 -1.81 -8.76
CA LEU A 575 18.58 -2.50 -8.35
C LEU A 575 18.75 -3.81 -9.10
N THR A 576 19.92 -4.00 -9.70
CA THR A 576 20.37 -5.25 -10.32
C THR A 576 20.53 -6.35 -9.28
N ASP A 577 20.57 -7.61 -9.71
CA ASP A 577 20.73 -8.78 -8.83
C ASP A 577 21.90 -8.63 -7.84
N ARG A 578 23.06 -8.18 -8.33
CA ARG A 578 24.26 -7.97 -7.52
C ARG A 578 24.07 -6.86 -6.49
N GLU A 579 23.39 -5.77 -6.86
CA GLU A 579 23.10 -4.65 -5.97
C GLU A 579 22.05 -5.02 -4.91
N GLN A 580 21.06 -5.83 -5.27
CA GLN A 580 20.08 -6.36 -4.31
C GLN A 580 20.76 -7.26 -3.27
N GLU A 581 21.67 -8.13 -3.70
CA GLU A 581 22.47 -8.98 -2.80
C GLU A 581 23.35 -8.14 -1.87
N ALA A 582 24.01 -7.10 -2.40
CA ALA A 582 24.81 -6.16 -1.63
C ALA A 582 23.97 -5.40 -0.59
N LEU A 583 22.77 -4.91 -0.98
CA LEU A 583 21.84 -4.24 -0.09
C LEU A 583 21.43 -5.15 1.09
N ILE A 584 21.06 -6.40 0.80
CA ILE A 584 20.69 -7.40 1.82
C ILE A 584 21.89 -7.67 2.73
N LYS A 585 23.08 -7.87 2.16
CA LYS A 585 24.30 -8.17 2.92
C LYS A 585 24.64 -7.04 3.89
N HIS A 586 24.67 -5.79 3.44
CA HIS A 586 24.93 -4.63 4.29
C HIS A 586 23.88 -4.50 5.40
N TYR A 587 22.61 -4.69 5.08
CA TYR A 587 21.53 -4.67 6.08
C TYR A 587 21.69 -5.76 7.14
N ILE A 588 21.95 -7.02 6.75
CA ILE A 588 22.15 -8.14 7.68
C ILE A 588 23.37 -7.87 8.57
N GLN A 589 24.46 -7.35 8.02
CA GLN A 589 25.66 -7.04 8.80
C GLN A 589 25.38 -6.02 9.91
N ALA A 590 24.57 -5.00 9.62
CA ALA A 590 24.24 -3.91 10.53
C ALA A 590 23.11 -4.23 11.54
N THR A 591 22.20 -5.13 11.22
CA THR A 591 21.00 -5.42 12.04
C THR A 591 20.95 -6.83 12.64
N LYS A 592 21.76 -7.76 12.12
CA LYS A 592 21.76 -9.19 12.46
C LYS A 592 20.46 -9.93 12.13
N ASP A 593 19.61 -9.38 11.28
CA ASP A 593 18.38 -10.03 10.83
C ASP A 593 18.64 -11.01 9.67
N GLU A 594 19.25 -12.15 9.98
CA GLU A 594 19.61 -13.19 9.01
C GLU A 594 18.40 -13.80 8.27
N ARG A 595 17.19 -13.65 8.82
CA ARG A 595 15.97 -14.22 8.26
C ARG A 595 15.20 -13.25 7.35
N VAL A 596 15.71 -12.04 7.10
CA VAL A 596 15.06 -11.02 6.26
C VAL A 596 14.67 -11.55 4.89
N SER A 597 15.53 -12.37 4.28
CA SER A 597 15.30 -12.95 2.95
C SER A 597 14.06 -13.85 2.86
N GLN A 598 13.60 -14.42 3.98
CA GLN A 598 12.37 -15.25 4.01
C GLN A 598 11.11 -14.39 3.90
N ARG A 599 11.19 -13.12 4.28
CA ARG A 599 10.06 -12.17 4.33
C ARG A 599 10.08 -11.24 3.13
N LEU A 600 11.27 -10.89 2.66
CA LEU A 600 11.54 -9.95 1.58
C LEU A 600 10.77 -10.26 0.28
N PHE A 601 10.70 -11.53 -0.13
CA PHE A 601 9.99 -11.93 -1.36
C PHE A 601 8.53 -11.43 -1.36
N TYR A 602 7.81 -11.60 -0.25
CA TYR A 602 6.42 -11.20 -0.14
C TYR A 602 6.22 -9.69 -0.21
N TYR A 603 7.17 -8.92 0.33
CA TYR A 603 7.14 -7.46 0.24
C TYR A 603 7.55 -6.95 -1.14
N LYS A 604 8.42 -7.65 -1.88
CA LYS A 604 8.67 -7.35 -3.30
C LYS A 604 7.41 -7.51 -4.14
N LEU A 605 6.65 -8.58 -3.93
CA LEU A 605 5.35 -8.77 -4.58
C LEU A 605 4.38 -7.65 -4.24
N LEU A 606 4.39 -7.18 -2.99
CA LEU A 606 3.56 -6.05 -2.56
C LEU A 606 3.94 -4.77 -3.30
N CYS A 607 5.21 -4.36 -3.24
CA CYS A 607 5.70 -3.13 -3.86
C CYS A 607 5.42 -3.10 -5.37
N GLY A 608 5.72 -4.17 -6.10
CA GLY A 608 5.43 -4.24 -7.53
C GLY A 608 3.92 -4.19 -7.83
N SER A 609 3.10 -4.92 -7.07
CA SER A 609 1.65 -4.95 -7.30
C SER A 609 0.99 -3.59 -6.99
N GLU A 610 1.47 -2.90 -5.97
CA GLU A 610 1.01 -1.56 -5.60
C GLU A 610 1.43 -0.52 -6.63
N ALA A 611 2.68 -0.55 -7.10
CA ALA A 611 3.14 0.34 -8.16
C ALA A 611 2.35 0.16 -9.45
N MET A 612 2.03 -1.09 -9.81
CA MET A 612 1.19 -1.42 -10.95
C MET A 612 -0.24 -0.89 -10.78
N SER A 613 -0.85 -1.11 -9.60
CA SER A 613 -2.21 -0.64 -9.30
C SER A 613 -2.31 0.89 -9.23
N ASP A 614 -1.31 1.57 -8.68
CA ASP A 614 -1.25 3.03 -8.59
C ASP A 614 -1.14 3.67 -9.99
N ALA A 615 -0.21 3.17 -10.80
CA ALA A 615 -0.02 3.65 -12.17
C ALA A 615 -1.30 3.49 -13.01
N LEU A 616 -1.90 2.31 -13.00
CA LEU A 616 -3.15 2.03 -13.72
C LEU A 616 -4.33 2.85 -13.19
N GLY A 617 -4.41 3.06 -11.88
CA GLY A 617 -5.43 3.90 -11.25
C GLY A 617 -5.35 5.37 -11.67
N LYS A 618 -4.15 5.88 -11.94
CA LYS A 618 -3.91 7.27 -12.41
C LYS A 618 -4.08 7.42 -13.92
N LEU A 619 -3.68 6.42 -14.71
CA LEU A 619 -3.92 6.38 -16.17
C LEU A 619 -5.42 6.47 -16.54
N ASN A 620 -6.30 6.07 -15.63
CA ASN A 620 -7.75 6.10 -15.81
C ASN A 620 -8.43 7.39 -15.28
N LYS A 621 -7.65 8.37 -14.80
CA LYS A 621 -8.18 9.62 -14.20
C LYS A 621 -7.84 10.83 -15.06
N VAL A 622 -8.85 11.68 -15.27
CA VAL A 622 -8.69 13.02 -15.84
C VAL A 622 -7.77 13.85 -14.95
N GLY A 623 -6.89 14.65 -15.55
CA GLY A 623 -5.94 15.54 -14.86
C GLY A 623 -4.52 14.97 -14.70
N TYR A 624 -4.24 13.78 -15.24
CA TYR A 624 -2.91 13.16 -15.24
C TYR A 624 -2.30 13.02 -16.66
N GLU A 625 -2.92 13.66 -17.66
CA GLU A 625 -2.59 13.49 -19.08
C GLU A 625 -1.12 13.80 -19.39
N SER A 626 -0.56 14.82 -18.74
CA SER A 626 0.83 15.24 -18.93
C SER A 626 1.86 14.21 -18.47
N ILE A 627 1.48 13.26 -17.62
CA ILE A 627 2.39 12.23 -17.08
C ILE A 627 1.99 10.81 -17.47
N TYR A 628 1.03 10.62 -18.39
CA TYR A 628 0.57 9.29 -18.79
C TYR A 628 1.70 8.38 -19.29
N GLN A 629 2.68 8.91 -20.03
CA GLN A 629 3.82 8.09 -20.46
C GLN A 629 4.67 7.60 -19.28
N GLN A 630 4.96 8.46 -18.30
CA GLN A 630 5.70 8.08 -17.09
C GLN A 630 4.92 7.03 -16.26
N LEU A 631 3.59 7.16 -16.20
CA LEU A 631 2.74 6.17 -15.54
C LEU A 631 2.77 4.82 -16.28
N ASN A 632 2.73 4.82 -17.61
CA ASN A 632 2.88 3.61 -18.40
C ASN A 632 4.24 2.94 -18.18
N GLU A 633 5.33 3.71 -18.19
CA GLU A 633 6.68 3.19 -17.88
C GLU A 633 6.76 2.58 -16.48
N ARG A 634 6.16 3.24 -15.48
CA ARG A 634 6.07 2.70 -14.12
C ARG A 634 5.26 1.40 -14.07
N PHE A 635 4.14 1.33 -14.79
CA PHE A 635 3.33 0.11 -14.89
C PHE A 635 4.15 -1.05 -15.49
N VAL A 636 4.83 -0.82 -16.61
CA VAL A 636 5.63 -1.85 -17.30
C VAL A 636 6.82 -2.28 -16.44
N ARG A 637 7.54 -1.35 -15.80
CA ARG A 637 8.62 -1.70 -14.85
C ARG A 637 8.11 -2.54 -13.68
N ALA A 638 6.97 -2.18 -13.11
CA ALA A 638 6.35 -2.94 -12.02
C ALA A 638 5.96 -4.36 -12.45
N TRP A 639 5.37 -4.51 -13.64
CA TRP A 639 5.08 -5.81 -14.22
C TRP A 639 6.34 -6.67 -14.38
N ASN A 640 7.38 -6.12 -15.01
CA ASN A 640 8.64 -6.83 -15.24
C ASN A 640 9.34 -7.20 -13.92
N PHE A 641 9.32 -6.31 -12.93
CA PHE A 641 9.86 -6.60 -11.59
C PHE A 641 9.15 -7.78 -10.93
N LEU A 642 7.80 -7.83 -10.97
CA LEU A 642 7.03 -8.94 -10.40
C LEU A 642 7.33 -10.27 -11.09
N VAL A 643 7.42 -10.25 -12.43
CA VAL A 643 7.78 -11.43 -13.23
C VAL A 643 9.18 -11.91 -12.86
N ALA A 644 10.18 -11.03 -12.88
CA ALA A 644 11.56 -11.35 -12.58
C ALA A 644 11.76 -11.91 -11.17
N GLU A 645 11.15 -11.28 -10.16
CA GLU A 645 11.28 -11.73 -8.77
C GLU A 645 10.57 -13.07 -8.52
N THR A 646 9.41 -13.29 -9.15
CA THR A 646 8.69 -14.56 -9.03
C THR A 646 9.40 -15.68 -9.77
N MET A 647 9.94 -15.40 -10.95
CA MET A 647 10.80 -16.32 -11.68
C MET A 647 12.04 -16.69 -10.86
N ARG A 648 12.78 -15.71 -10.33
CA ARG A 648 13.96 -15.97 -9.50
C ARG A 648 13.61 -16.84 -8.30
N TYR A 649 12.48 -16.55 -7.65
CA TYR A 649 12.03 -17.33 -6.50
C TYR A 649 11.67 -18.78 -6.88
N THR A 650 10.94 -18.98 -7.98
CA THR A 650 10.49 -20.31 -8.42
C THR A 650 11.61 -21.16 -9.03
N ALA A 651 12.57 -20.54 -9.71
CA ALA A 651 13.75 -21.20 -10.26
C ALA A 651 14.59 -21.93 -9.20
N ARG A 652 14.61 -21.43 -7.96
CA ARG A 652 15.31 -22.07 -6.82
C ARG A 652 14.78 -23.46 -6.48
N TYR A 653 13.55 -23.77 -6.88
CA TYR A 653 12.95 -25.09 -6.66
C TYR A 653 13.25 -26.08 -7.78
N CYS A 654 13.78 -25.64 -8.92
CA CYS A 654 14.07 -26.55 -10.03
C CYS A 654 15.24 -27.48 -9.66
N ALA A 655 15.00 -28.79 -9.68
CA ALA A 655 16.00 -29.80 -9.32
C ALA A 655 16.83 -30.25 -10.53
N GLY A 656 18.05 -30.70 -10.27
CA GLY A 656 19.00 -31.12 -11.31
C GLY A 656 19.80 -29.97 -11.92
N LYS A 657 20.89 -30.31 -12.61
CA LYS A 657 21.75 -29.34 -13.29
C LYS A 657 21.15 -28.95 -14.65
N PRO A 658 20.97 -27.66 -14.95
CA PRO A 658 20.57 -27.21 -16.28
C PRO A 658 21.62 -27.54 -17.34
N ILE A 659 21.16 -27.59 -18.60
CA ILE A 659 22.03 -27.69 -19.78
C ILE A 659 22.05 -26.31 -20.42
N THR A 660 23.17 -25.62 -20.27
CA THR A 660 23.38 -24.25 -20.76
C THR A 660 24.13 -24.20 -22.08
N THR A 661 24.53 -25.36 -22.64
CA THR A 661 25.19 -25.48 -23.93
C THR A 661 24.22 -26.03 -24.97
N TRP A 662 24.24 -25.48 -26.18
CA TRP A 662 23.43 -25.95 -27.30
C TRP A 662 23.74 -27.41 -27.65
N ARG A 663 22.74 -28.30 -27.48
CA ARG A 663 22.83 -29.71 -27.86
C ARG A 663 21.45 -30.34 -28.00
N THR A 664 21.38 -31.50 -28.66
CA THR A 664 20.20 -32.37 -28.66
C THR A 664 20.33 -33.47 -27.59
N PRO A 665 19.22 -34.03 -27.07
CA PRO A 665 17.82 -33.66 -27.34
C PRO A 665 17.48 -32.26 -26.83
N MET A 666 16.64 -31.54 -27.58
CA MET A 666 16.22 -30.15 -27.30
C MET A 666 14.72 -30.05 -27.09
N PHE A 667 14.29 -29.20 -26.16
CA PHE A 667 12.89 -28.94 -25.86
C PHE A 667 12.63 -27.42 -25.84
N VAL A 668 11.93 -26.94 -26.86
CA VAL A 668 11.61 -25.53 -27.09
C VAL A 668 10.23 -25.22 -26.50
N MET A 669 10.11 -24.15 -25.73
CA MET A 669 8.86 -23.81 -25.03
C MET A 669 8.49 -22.36 -25.30
N ASP A 670 7.21 -22.11 -25.58
CA ASP A 670 6.68 -20.77 -25.34
C ASP A 670 6.58 -20.49 -23.83
N ILE A 671 6.50 -19.21 -23.45
CA ILE A 671 6.40 -18.78 -22.06
C ILE A 671 4.95 -18.59 -21.65
N ASP A 672 4.25 -17.66 -22.29
CA ASP A 672 2.92 -17.22 -21.85
C ASP A 672 1.89 -18.33 -22.09
N ASP A 673 1.09 -18.63 -21.06
CA ASP A 673 0.11 -19.71 -21.02
C ASP A 673 0.64 -21.14 -21.33
N VAL A 674 1.97 -21.31 -21.32
CA VAL A 674 2.67 -22.60 -21.43
C VAL A 674 3.55 -22.85 -20.21
N LEU A 675 4.67 -22.11 -20.05
CA LEU A 675 5.54 -22.18 -18.89
C LEU A 675 5.00 -21.36 -17.72
N ASP A 676 4.49 -20.18 -18.02
CA ASP A 676 3.96 -19.21 -17.08
C ASP A 676 2.50 -18.90 -17.38
N LYS A 677 1.74 -18.53 -16.36
CA LYS A 677 0.38 -18.00 -16.52
C LYS A 677 0.13 -16.91 -15.50
N VAL A 678 -0.88 -16.08 -15.71
CA VAL A 678 -1.25 -15.05 -14.74
C VAL A 678 -1.93 -15.70 -13.52
N ILE A 679 -1.20 -15.80 -12.40
CA ILE A 679 -1.70 -16.43 -11.15
C ILE A 679 -2.09 -15.37 -10.12
N PHE A 680 -1.21 -14.39 -9.90
CA PHE A 680 -1.30 -13.41 -8.81
C PHE A 680 -1.66 -11.99 -9.30
N GLY A 681 -2.09 -11.87 -10.55
CA GLY A 681 -2.21 -10.60 -11.29
C GLY A 681 -1.03 -10.31 -12.20
N PHE A 682 0.00 -11.16 -12.18
CA PHE A 682 1.17 -11.16 -13.05
C PHE A 682 1.59 -12.61 -13.39
N PRO A 683 2.38 -12.81 -14.46
CA PRO A 683 2.88 -14.13 -14.88
C PRO A 683 3.75 -14.80 -13.82
N SER A 684 3.52 -16.10 -13.63
CA SER A 684 4.32 -16.96 -12.76
C SER A 684 4.24 -18.39 -13.26
N THR A 685 5.34 -19.13 -13.10
CA THR A 685 5.30 -20.59 -13.24
C THR A 685 4.56 -21.22 -12.06
N THR A 686 4.12 -22.46 -12.23
CA THR A 686 3.47 -23.26 -11.19
C THR A 686 4.36 -24.41 -10.71
N GLU A 687 3.87 -25.19 -9.76
CA GLU A 687 4.54 -26.43 -9.34
C GLU A 687 4.76 -27.38 -10.54
N ARG A 688 3.79 -27.45 -11.46
CA ARG A 688 3.91 -28.24 -12.69
C ARG A 688 4.98 -27.73 -13.63
N GLY A 689 5.13 -26.42 -13.80
CA GLY A 689 6.22 -25.85 -14.59
C GLY A 689 7.60 -26.20 -14.01
N ILE A 690 7.76 -26.07 -12.69
CA ILE A 690 8.99 -26.46 -11.97
C ILE A 690 9.30 -27.95 -12.15
N ARG A 691 8.27 -28.81 -12.08
CA ARG A 691 8.43 -30.25 -12.35
C ARG A 691 8.86 -30.54 -13.77
N THR A 692 8.31 -29.83 -14.77
CA THR A 692 8.70 -29.97 -16.17
C THR A 692 10.17 -29.65 -16.34
N LEU A 693 10.62 -28.49 -15.86
CA LEU A 693 12.03 -28.10 -15.97
C LEU A 693 12.95 -29.10 -15.26
N SER A 694 12.56 -29.56 -14.06
CA SER A 694 13.32 -30.56 -13.30
C SER A 694 13.39 -31.91 -14.02
N LEU A 695 12.31 -32.31 -14.70
CA LEU A 695 12.26 -33.53 -15.52
C LEU A 695 13.22 -33.43 -16.71
N LEU A 696 13.17 -32.33 -17.47
CA LEU A 696 14.06 -32.09 -18.60
C LEU A 696 15.53 -32.12 -18.17
N ARG A 697 15.87 -31.49 -17.04
CA ARG A 697 17.22 -31.51 -16.44
C ARG A 697 17.67 -32.93 -16.04
N ALA A 698 16.77 -33.74 -15.46
CA ALA A 698 17.07 -35.12 -15.08
C ALA A 698 17.42 -36.00 -16.30
N HIS A 699 16.77 -35.72 -17.44
CA HIS A 699 17.02 -36.36 -18.73
C HIS A 699 18.08 -35.63 -19.58
N GLN A 700 18.76 -34.63 -19.02
CA GLN A 700 19.87 -33.95 -19.68
C GLN A 700 19.47 -33.28 -21.02
N VAL A 701 18.19 -32.90 -21.13
CA VAL A 701 17.59 -32.22 -22.29
C VAL A 701 17.94 -30.73 -22.27
N CYS A 702 18.39 -30.20 -23.41
CA CYS A 702 18.60 -28.76 -23.60
C CYS A 702 17.25 -28.04 -23.66
N SER A 703 16.99 -27.14 -22.71
CA SER A 703 15.75 -26.36 -22.65
C SER A 703 15.97 -24.99 -23.27
N VAL A 704 15.06 -24.59 -24.15
CA VAL A 704 15.12 -23.35 -24.94
C VAL A 704 13.74 -22.67 -24.88
N ILE A 705 13.71 -21.34 -24.87
CA ILE A 705 12.46 -20.57 -24.93
C ILE A 705 12.29 -19.89 -26.28
N ASN A 706 11.05 -19.84 -26.79
CA ASN A 706 10.69 -19.16 -28.03
C ASN A 706 9.38 -18.39 -27.85
N THR A 707 9.50 -17.07 -27.69
CA THR A 707 8.46 -16.25 -27.04
C THR A 707 8.24 -14.90 -27.71
N ALA A 708 7.06 -14.34 -27.47
CA ALA A 708 6.69 -12.98 -27.81
C ALA A 708 7.25 -11.93 -26.85
N ARG A 709 7.90 -12.35 -25.76
CA ARG A 709 8.47 -11.44 -24.76
C ARG A 709 9.74 -10.75 -25.23
N SER A 710 10.08 -9.68 -24.53
CA SER A 710 11.29 -8.88 -24.81
C SER A 710 12.57 -9.72 -24.71
N LEU A 711 13.61 -9.29 -25.42
CA LEU A 711 14.94 -9.91 -25.30
C LEU A 711 15.45 -9.89 -23.85
N LYS A 712 15.19 -8.79 -23.13
CA LYS A 712 15.58 -8.64 -21.73
C LYS A 712 14.96 -9.73 -20.84
N GLU A 713 13.67 -10.01 -21.02
CA GLU A 713 13.02 -11.12 -20.32
C GLU A 713 13.64 -12.46 -20.70
N VAL A 714 13.89 -12.72 -21.99
CA VAL A 714 14.54 -13.96 -22.45
C VAL A 714 15.90 -14.16 -21.75
N GLN A 715 16.72 -13.12 -21.65
CA GLN A 715 17.99 -13.14 -20.93
C GLN A 715 17.80 -13.51 -19.45
N ASP A 716 16.79 -12.92 -18.78
CA ASP A 716 16.53 -13.18 -17.37
C ASP A 716 16.01 -14.62 -17.14
N TYR A 717 15.16 -15.17 -18.03
CA TYR A 717 14.74 -16.58 -17.99
C TYR A 717 15.92 -17.52 -18.20
N CYS A 718 16.80 -17.23 -19.16
CA CYS A 718 18.01 -18.03 -19.38
C CYS A 718 18.91 -18.03 -18.15
N ARG A 719 19.13 -16.87 -17.53
CA ARG A 719 19.96 -16.72 -16.32
C ARG A 719 19.41 -17.52 -15.14
N HIS A 720 18.10 -17.43 -14.87
CA HIS A 720 17.52 -18.02 -13.67
C HIS A 720 17.12 -19.50 -13.82
N TYR A 721 16.52 -19.88 -14.95
CA TYR A 721 16.17 -21.28 -15.20
C TYR A 721 17.27 -22.09 -15.87
N GLY A 722 18.38 -21.46 -16.27
CA GLY A 722 19.52 -22.13 -16.89
C GLY A 722 19.19 -22.68 -18.27
N PHE A 723 18.55 -21.87 -19.12
CA PHE A 723 18.35 -22.22 -20.53
C PHE A 723 19.62 -21.92 -21.33
N ALA A 724 19.88 -22.69 -22.38
CA ALA A 724 21.04 -22.45 -23.25
C ALA A 724 20.94 -21.13 -24.03
N GLY A 725 19.71 -20.66 -24.21
CA GLY A 725 19.40 -19.40 -24.88
C GLY A 725 17.92 -19.36 -25.24
N GLY A 726 17.57 -18.47 -26.16
CA GLY A 726 16.18 -18.32 -26.56
C GLY A 726 15.96 -17.45 -27.79
N ILE A 727 14.70 -17.38 -28.18
CA ILE A 727 14.19 -16.60 -29.30
C ILE A 727 13.18 -15.62 -28.73
N ALA A 728 13.43 -14.32 -28.93
CA ALA A 728 12.62 -13.24 -28.37
C ALA A 728 11.79 -12.53 -29.45
N GLU A 729 10.83 -11.72 -28.99
CA GLU A 729 10.08 -10.77 -29.81
C GLU A 729 9.48 -11.41 -31.08
N TYR A 730 8.78 -12.54 -30.93
CA TYR A 730 8.14 -13.29 -32.03
C TYR A 730 9.10 -13.85 -33.08
N GLY A 731 10.38 -14.01 -32.74
CA GLY A 731 11.39 -14.50 -33.68
C GLY A 731 12.38 -13.45 -34.16
N SER A 732 12.23 -12.19 -33.75
CA SER A 732 13.05 -11.09 -34.26
C SER A 732 14.53 -11.18 -33.86
N VAL A 733 14.85 -11.80 -32.72
CA VAL A 733 16.23 -11.89 -32.22
C VAL A 733 16.47 -13.22 -31.51
N LEU A 734 17.66 -13.77 -31.69
CA LEU A 734 18.17 -14.94 -30.99
C LEU A 734 19.14 -14.50 -29.90
N TRP A 735 19.13 -15.23 -28.78
CA TRP A 735 20.03 -15.02 -27.65
C TRP A 735 20.80 -16.30 -27.34
N ASP A 736 22.12 -16.22 -27.31
CA ASP A 736 23.02 -17.25 -26.78
C ASP A 736 23.43 -16.90 -25.35
N ALA A 737 22.95 -17.68 -24.38
CA ALA A 737 23.24 -17.42 -22.98
C ALA A 737 24.65 -17.85 -22.57
N GLY A 738 25.28 -18.77 -23.29
CA GLY A 738 26.64 -19.23 -23.01
C GLY A 738 27.70 -18.27 -23.54
N ALA A 739 27.47 -17.73 -24.74
CA ALA A 739 28.35 -16.75 -25.38
C ALA A 739 28.01 -15.29 -25.01
N GLU A 740 26.87 -15.06 -24.36
CA GLU A 740 26.28 -13.73 -24.12
C GLU A 740 26.15 -12.90 -25.41
N GLN A 741 25.69 -13.55 -26.50
CA GLN A 741 25.62 -12.96 -27.84
C GLN A 741 24.20 -12.89 -28.39
N GLU A 742 23.88 -11.77 -29.02
CA GLU A 742 22.65 -11.54 -29.78
C GLU A 742 22.85 -11.82 -31.27
N ASN A 743 21.86 -12.42 -31.92
CA ASN A 743 21.80 -12.53 -33.38
C ASN A 743 20.44 -12.02 -33.86
N VAL A 744 20.46 -10.81 -34.43
CA VAL A 744 19.29 -10.09 -34.90
C VAL A 744 18.86 -10.62 -36.25
N LEU A 745 17.61 -11.08 -36.34
CA LEU A 745 17.04 -11.62 -37.58
C LEU A 745 16.24 -10.58 -38.37
N VAL A 746 15.88 -9.47 -37.73
CA VAL A 746 15.17 -8.34 -38.36
C VAL A 746 16.02 -7.72 -39.47
N SER A 747 15.40 -7.50 -40.63
CA SER A 747 16.08 -6.84 -41.75
C SER A 747 16.44 -5.38 -41.42
N PRO A 748 17.54 -4.83 -41.95
CA PRO A 748 17.90 -3.42 -41.74
C PRO A 748 16.78 -2.43 -42.13
N GLN A 749 16.04 -2.75 -43.20
CA GLN A 749 14.90 -1.96 -43.67
C GLN A 749 13.75 -1.99 -42.66
N ALA A 750 13.40 -3.17 -42.13
CA ALA A 750 12.38 -3.29 -41.09
C ALA A 750 12.81 -2.59 -39.78
N LEU A 751 14.10 -2.60 -39.42
CA LEU A 751 14.59 -1.87 -38.25
C LEU A 751 14.41 -0.36 -38.39
N ALA A 752 14.69 0.20 -39.57
CA ALA A 752 14.43 1.61 -39.86
C ALA A 752 12.93 1.93 -39.77
N GLU A 753 12.09 1.13 -40.43
CA GLU A 753 10.62 1.29 -40.37
C GLU A 753 10.07 1.15 -38.94
N LEU A 754 10.61 0.26 -38.11
CA LEU A 754 10.24 0.14 -36.69
C LEU A 754 10.61 1.40 -35.91
N SER A 755 11.73 2.05 -36.22
CA SER A 755 12.09 3.34 -35.59
C SER A 755 11.06 4.40 -35.93
N ASP A 756 10.75 4.59 -37.21
CA ASP A 756 9.80 5.58 -37.68
C ASP A 756 8.39 5.34 -37.11
N MET A 757 7.96 4.08 -37.06
CA MET A 757 6.68 3.69 -36.45
C MET A 757 6.64 3.95 -34.95
N ARG A 758 7.73 3.70 -34.20
CA ARG A 758 7.77 4.02 -32.76
C ARG A 758 7.59 5.50 -32.52
N ASP A 759 8.28 6.33 -33.28
CA ASP A 759 8.20 7.79 -33.14
C ASP A 759 6.81 8.30 -33.51
N ALA A 760 6.22 7.80 -34.60
CA ALA A 760 4.86 8.16 -34.96
C ALA A 760 3.82 7.73 -33.90
N LEU A 761 3.94 6.52 -33.36
CA LEU A 761 3.00 6.00 -32.35
C LEU A 761 3.06 6.77 -31.03
N ARG A 762 4.23 7.27 -30.63
CA ARG A 762 4.39 8.12 -29.43
C ARG A 762 3.57 9.41 -29.52
N HIS A 763 3.30 9.90 -30.72
CA HIS A 763 2.53 11.11 -30.98
C HIS A 763 1.02 10.84 -31.15
N VAL A 764 0.57 9.58 -31.12
CA VAL A 764 -0.87 9.26 -31.19
C VAL A 764 -1.48 9.36 -29.78
N PRO A 765 -2.47 10.24 -29.55
CA PRO A 765 -3.08 10.38 -28.24
C PRO A 765 -3.72 9.07 -27.75
N GLY A 766 -3.44 8.70 -26.50
CA GLY A 766 -3.99 7.48 -25.89
C GLY A 766 -3.34 6.17 -26.34
N VAL A 767 -2.27 6.24 -27.15
CA VAL A 767 -1.44 5.10 -27.53
C VAL A 767 -0.19 5.04 -26.66
N PHE A 768 0.12 3.83 -26.20
CA PHE A 768 1.25 3.53 -25.35
C PHE A 768 2.08 2.43 -25.98
N ILE A 769 3.39 2.48 -25.74
CA ILE A 769 4.34 1.49 -26.22
C ILE A 769 5.07 0.92 -25.01
N ASN A 770 5.37 -0.37 -25.05
CA ASN A 770 6.30 -0.97 -24.11
C ASN A 770 7.75 -0.71 -24.58
N PRO A 771 8.57 0.04 -23.81
CA PRO A 771 9.91 0.44 -24.23
C PRO A 771 10.94 -0.70 -24.24
N PHE A 772 10.63 -1.87 -23.66
CA PHE A 772 11.56 -3.00 -23.58
C PHE A 772 11.64 -3.85 -24.86
N TYR A 773 10.95 -3.45 -25.93
CA TYR A 773 10.94 -4.15 -27.21
C TYR A 773 11.83 -3.42 -28.23
N SER A 774 12.97 -4.03 -28.54
CA SER A 774 14.02 -3.44 -29.38
C SER A 774 13.88 -3.82 -30.85
N TYR A 775 13.36 -5.01 -31.14
CA TYR A 775 13.30 -5.62 -32.48
C TYR A 775 11.86 -5.84 -32.97
N SER A 776 10.91 -5.25 -32.27
CA SER A 776 9.49 -5.17 -32.58
C SER A 776 8.87 -3.99 -31.83
N ILE A 777 7.59 -3.72 -32.05
CA ILE A 777 6.82 -2.77 -31.25
C ILE A 777 5.66 -3.52 -30.60
N ARG A 778 5.43 -3.24 -29.32
CA ARG A 778 4.23 -3.66 -28.61
C ARG A 778 3.44 -2.42 -28.21
N ALA A 779 2.36 -2.14 -28.93
CA ALA A 779 1.54 -0.95 -28.76
C ALA A 779 0.14 -1.29 -28.26
N TYR A 780 -0.43 -0.46 -27.39
CA TYR A 780 -1.76 -0.67 -26.81
C TYR A 780 -2.36 0.64 -26.31
N SER A 781 -3.68 0.62 -26.10
CA SER A 781 -4.41 1.67 -25.38
C SER A 781 -4.98 1.13 -24.08
N TYR A 782 -5.33 2.00 -23.14
CA TYR A 782 -6.00 1.60 -21.91
C TYR A 782 -7.53 1.76 -22.04
N ASN A 783 -8.27 0.74 -21.65
CA ASN A 783 -9.70 0.81 -21.44
C ASN A 783 -10.03 0.28 -20.04
N ARG A 784 -10.32 1.20 -19.11
CA ARG A 784 -10.44 0.90 -17.69
C ARG A 784 -9.17 0.19 -17.20
N GLU A 785 -9.34 -0.96 -16.55
CA GLU A 785 -8.24 -1.71 -15.93
C GLU A 785 -7.50 -2.66 -16.90
N LYS A 786 -7.68 -2.51 -18.21
CA LYS A 786 -7.10 -3.44 -19.20
C LYS A 786 -6.46 -2.69 -20.36
N THR A 787 -5.38 -3.26 -20.88
CA THR A 787 -4.85 -2.86 -22.18
C THR A 787 -5.71 -3.47 -23.29
N ILE A 788 -5.83 -2.75 -24.39
CA ILE A 788 -6.53 -3.17 -25.60
C ILE A 788 -5.67 -2.90 -26.84
N PRO A 789 -5.82 -3.70 -27.91
CA PRO A 789 -5.13 -3.46 -29.18
C PRO A 789 -5.49 -2.10 -29.79
N ILE A 790 -4.56 -1.54 -30.54
CA ILE A 790 -4.77 -0.32 -31.34
C ILE A 790 -5.73 -0.64 -32.50
N PRO A 791 -6.67 0.25 -32.85
CA PRO A 791 -7.58 0.04 -33.99
C PRO A 791 -6.83 -0.17 -35.31
N ASP A 792 -7.31 -1.11 -36.14
CA ASP A 792 -6.68 -1.47 -37.41
C ASP A 792 -6.62 -0.27 -38.39
N ALA A 793 -7.63 0.61 -38.36
CA ALA A 793 -7.65 1.83 -39.16
C ALA A 793 -6.49 2.77 -38.82
N THR A 794 -6.18 2.94 -37.54
CA THR A 794 -5.06 3.78 -37.08
C THR A 794 -3.72 3.21 -37.53
N ILE A 795 -3.55 1.89 -37.44
CA ILE A 795 -2.33 1.22 -37.92
C ILE A 795 -2.22 1.33 -39.45
N GLY A 796 -3.31 1.10 -40.17
CA GLY A 796 -3.35 1.22 -41.63
C GLY A 796 -3.01 2.63 -42.12
N GLU A 797 -3.56 3.67 -41.48
CA GLU A 797 -3.22 5.07 -41.77
C GLU A 797 -1.72 5.35 -41.56
N LEU A 798 -1.16 4.90 -40.43
CA LEU A 798 0.27 5.07 -40.15
C LEU A 798 1.15 4.34 -41.17
N PHE A 799 0.79 3.11 -41.54
CA PHE A 799 1.51 2.34 -42.54
C PHE A 799 1.51 3.05 -43.89
N GLN A 800 0.38 3.62 -44.30
CA GLN A 800 0.28 4.38 -45.55
C GLN A 800 1.08 5.69 -45.48
N ARG A 801 0.95 6.45 -44.39
CA ARG A 801 1.60 7.76 -44.21
C ARG A 801 3.13 7.64 -44.16
N LEU A 802 3.64 6.58 -43.53
CA LEU A 802 5.07 6.32 -43.40
C LEU A 802 5.62 5.42 -44.54
N ASN A 803 4.78 5.01 -45.50
CA ASN A 803 5.15 4.12 -46.61
C ASN A 803 5.86 2.82 -46.13
N ILE A 804 5.30 2.20 -45.09
CA ILE A 804 5.81 0.96 -44.47
C ILE A 804 5.58 -0.22 -45.41
N ARG A 805 6.63 -1.01 -45.69
CA ARG A 805 6.60 -2.13 -46.64
C ARG A 805 7.08 -3.46 -46.05
N HIS A 806 7.92 -3.41 -45.01
CA HIS A 806 8.59 -4.56 -44.44
C HIS A 806 7.97 -5.03 -43.12
N LEU A 807 7.03 -4.28 -42.56
CA LEU A 807 6.35 -4.64 -41.31
C LEU A 807 4.97 -5.26 -41.53
N LYS A 808 4.52 -6.03 -40.54
CA LYS A 808 3.15 -6.52 -40.41
C LYS A 808 2.61 -6.26 -39.00
N PRO A 809 1.33 -5.89 -38.86
CA PRO A 809 0.66 -5.90 -37.57
C PRO A 809 0.25 -7.32 -37.18
N HIS A 810 0.39 -7.64 -35.90
CA HIS A 810 -0.13 -8.85 -35.27
C HIS A 810 -0.95 -8.45 -34.06
N ARG A 811 -2.27 -8.64 -34.14
CA ARG A 811 -3.22 -8.20 -33.13
C ARG A 811 -3.48 -9.32 -32.13
N THR A 812 -3.34 -9.01 -30.84
CA THR A 812 -3.76 -9.86 -29.74
C THR A 812 -5.01 -9.28 -29.07
N TYR A 813 -5.51 -9.93 -28.01
CA TYR A 813 -6.64 -9.42 -27.24
C TYR A 813 -6.25 -8.28 -26.27
N ILE A 814 -4.96 -8.03 -26.06
CA ILE A 814 -4.43 -7.01 -25.13
C ILE A 814 -3.58 -5.92 -25.79
N ASP A 815 -3.08 -6.15 -27.00
CA ASP A 815 -2.14 -5.26 -27.69
C ASP A 815 -2.09 -5.50 -29.21
N THR A 816 -1.39 -4.62 -29.91
CA THR A 816 -0.99 -4.77 -31.30
C THR A 816 0.53 -4.83 -31.35
N ALA A 817 1.08 -5.97 -31.76
CA ALA A 817 2.49 -6.12 -32.08
C ALA A 817 2.77 -5.69 -33.52
N ILE A 818 3.94 -5.08 -33.78
CA ILE A 818 4.41 -4.74 -35.13
C ILE A 818 5.77 -5.41 -35.33
N LEU A 819 5.87 -6.22 -36.37
CA LEU A 819 6.95 -7.18 -36.59
C LEU A 819 7.45 -7.11 -38.04
N ASP A 820 8.68 -7.56 -38.31
CA ASP A 820 9.13 -7.83 -39.68
C ASP A 820 8.24 -8.91 -40.31
N HIS A 821 7.73 -8.65 -41.51
CA HIS A 821 6.82 -9.56 -42.19
C HIS A 821 7.46 -10.92 -42.54
N ASN A 822 8.79 -10.97 -42.67
CA ASN A 822 9.55 -12.14 -43.06
C ASN A 822 9.88 -13.08 -41.91
N ILE A 823 9.59 -12.69 -40.67
CA ILE A 823 9.96 -13.43 -39.47
C ILE A 823 8.73 -14.08 -38.82
N ASP A 824 8.97 -15.25 -38.24
CA ASP A 824 8.08 -15.94 -37.31
C ASP A 824 8.90 -16.88 -36.40
N LYS A 825 8.26 -17.40 -35.36
CA LYS A 825 8.88 -18.31 -34.37
C LYS A 825 9.51 -19.56 -35.01
N GLY A 826 8.98 -20.06 -36.13
CA GLY A 826 9.48 -21.26 -36.81
C GLY A 826 10.72 -20.98 -37.66
N LYS A 827 10.70 -19.91 -38.45
CA LYS A 827 11.87 -19.44 -39.20
C LYS A 827 13.02 -19.10 -38.27
N ALA A 828 12.74 -18.43 -37.17
CA ALA A 828 13.75 -18.12 -36.16
C ALA A 828 14.35 -19.39 -35.54
N LEU A 829 13.55 -20.42 -35.28
CA LEU A 829 14.04 -21.70 -34.76
C LEU A 829 14.94 -22.43 -35.78
N LEU A 830 14.61 -22.38 -37.07
CA LEU A 830 15.48 -22.91 -38.13
C LEU A 830 16.81 -22.15 -38.20
N ARG A 831 16.77 -20.81 -38.15
CA ARG A 831 17.98 -19.97 -38.09
C ARG A 831 18.83 -20.24 -36.86
N LEU A 832 18.22 -20.49 -35.71
CA LEU A 832 18.92 -20.88 -34.49
C LEU A 832 19.65 -22.22 -34.67
N LYS A 833 19.01 -23.21 -35.28
CA LYS A 833 19.65 -24.50 -35.59
C LYS A 833 20.85 -24.33 -36.52
N GLU A 834 20.70 -23.53 -37.58
CA GLU A 834 21.79 -23.20 -38.50
C GLU A 834 22.95 -22.51 -37.77
N TRP A 835 22.64 -21.46 -37.00
CA TRP A 835 23.62 -20.65 -36.29
C TRP A 835 24.42 -21.47 -35.27
N GLN A 836 23.77 -22.40 -34.58
CA GLN A 836 24.39 -23.25 -33.55
C GLN A 836 24.89 -24.60 -34.10
N GLY A 837 24.86 -24.82 -35.41
CA GLY A 837 25.35 -26.05 -36.05
C GLY A 837 24.58 -27.31 -35.66
N ILE A 838 23.29 -27.21 -35.37
CA ILE A 838 22.44 -28.33 -34.94
C ILE A 838 21.85 -29.05 -36.16
N ILE A 839 22.55 -30.08 -36.61
CA ILE A 839 22.20 -30.84 -37.83
C ILE A 839 21.30 -32.06 -37.52
N GLN A 840 21.52 -32.73 -36.39
CA GLN A 840 20.85 -34.00 -36.05
C GLN A 840 20.43 -34.06 -34.56
N GLY A 841 19.42 -34.90 -34.29
CA GLY A 841 18.92 -35.21 -32.95
C GLY A 841 17.52 -34.69 -32.67
N LYS A 842 16.86 -35.29 -31.67
CA LYS A 842 15.43 -35.10 -31.37
C LYS A 842 15.13 -33.71 -30.79
N ILE A 843 14.24 -32.96 -31.43
CA ILE A 843 13.76 -31.64 -31.01
C ILE A 843 12.25 -31.70 -30.82
N ALA A 844 11.78 -31.17 -29.70
CA ALA A 844 10.36 -30.92 -29.47
C ALA A 844 10.09 -29.43 -29.29
N ALA A 845 8.87 -29.01 -29.61
CA ALA A 845 8.37 -27.68 -29.29
C ALA A 845 6.96 -27.75 -28.69
N VAL A 846 6.64 -26.81 -27.80
CA VAL A 846 5.31 -26.68 -27.20
C VAL A 846 4.85 -25.22 -27.18
N GLY A 847 3.59 -25.01 -27.56
CA GLY A 847 2.94 -23.70 -27.65
C GLY A 847 1.45 -23.76 -27.32
N ASP A 848 0.79 -22.61 -27.30
CA ASP A 848 -0.64 -22.49 -27.02
C ASP A 848 -1.40 -21.60 -28.03
N SER A 849 -0.69 -20.81 -28.83
CA SER A 849 -1.26 -19.76 -29.66
C SER A 849 -1.00 -19.98 -31.16
N GLU A 850 -1.68 -19.21 -32.02
CA GLU A 850 -1.47 -19.28 -33.47
C GLU A 850 -0.03 -18.90 -33.87
N ALA A 851 0.61 -18.01 -33.10
CA ALA A 851 1.98 -17.59 -33.32
C ALA A 851 3.00 -18.72 -33.10
N ASP A 852 2.63 -19.78 -32.37
CA ASP A 852 3.48 -20.94 -32.11
C ASP A 852 3.43 -21.97 -33.23
N LEU A 853 2.35 -21.98 -34.02
CA LEU A 853 2.12 -22.99 -35.06
C LEU A 853 3.32 -23.14 -36.02
N PRO A 854 4.02 -22.07 -36.46
CA PRO A 854 5.24 -22.20 -37.26
C PRO A 854 6.36 -22.97 -36.57
N MET A 855 6.62 -22.74 -35.27
CA MET A 855 7.69 -23.48 -34.56
C MET A 855 7.32 -24.94 -34.30
N LEU A 856 6.03 -25.23 -34.11
CA LEU A 856 5.55 -26.60 -33.90
C LEU A 856 5.65 -27.47 -35.16
N LYS A 857 5.70 -26.87 -36.35
CA LYS A 857 5.79 -27.55 -37.64
C LYS A 857 7.22 -27.95 -38.04
N VAL A 858 8.24 -27.31 -37.48
CA VAL A 858 9.64 -27.46 -37.92
C VAL A 858 10.48 -28.33 -36.96
N VAL A 859 9.82 -29.05 -36.05
CA VAL A 859 10.42 -29.92 -35.03
C VAL A 859 9.95 -31.36 -35.17
N ASP A 860 10.68 -32.31 -34.58
CA ASP A 860 10.32 -33.74 -34.63
C ASP A 860 9.05 -34.05 -33.82
N CYS A 861 8.81 -33.31 -32.74
CA CYS A 861 7.66 -33.49 -31.87
C CYS A 861 7.00 -32.15 -31.50
N GLY A 862 5.98 -31.75 -32.25
CA GLY A 862 5.16 -30.58 -31.92
C GLY A 862 4.06 -30.92 -30.91
N PHE A 863 3.91 -30.11 -29.87
CA PHE A 863 2.85 -30.21 -28.86
C PHE A 863 2.03 -28.92 -28.74
N LEU A 864 0.71 -29.06 -28.61
CA LEU A 864 -0.20 -27.94 -28.35
C LEU A 864 -0.98 -28.19 -27.05
N VAL A 865 -0.97 -27.23 -26.12
CA VAL A 865 -1.67 -27.33 -24.83
C VAL A 865 -3.19 -27.12 -24.94
N SER A 866 -3.97 -27.65 -24.00
CA SER A 866 -5.44 -27.63 -24.12
C SER A 866 -6.12 -26.27 -23.88
N ASN A 867 -5.41 -25.23 -23.45
CA ASN A 867 -5.95 -23.86 -23.36
C ASN A 867 -6.07 -23.15 -24.71
N SER A 868 -5.56 -23.72 -25.81
CA SER A 868 -5.72 -23.19 -27.16
C SER A 868 -7.17 -23.19 -27.67
N SER A 869 -7.45 -22.35 -28.67
CA SER A 869 -8.75 -22.29 -29.35
C SER A 869 -9.10 -23.62 -30.03
N VAL A 870 -10.40 -23.84 -30.28
CA VAL A 870 -10.88 -25.07 -30.93
C VAL A 870 -10.36 -25.15 -32.37
N GLU A 871 -10.32 -24.02 -33.05
CA GLU A 871 -9.85 -23.82 -34.40
C GLU A 871 -8.36 -24.19 -34.51
N LEU A 872 -7.52 -23.67 -33.61
CA LEU A 872 -6.09 -23.96 -33.58
C LEU A 872 -5.82 -25.44 -33.29
N LYS A 873 -6.56 -26.07 -32.37
CA LYS A 873 -6.45 -27.52 -32.12
C LYS A 873 -6.78 -28.34 -33.36
N ARG A 874 -7.77 -27.93 -34.16
CA ARG A 874 -8.12 -28.58 -35.42
C ARG A 874 -6.99 -28.43 -36.44
N GLN A 875 -6.44 -27.22 -36.59
CA GLN A 875 -5.31 -26.97 -37.47
C GLN A 875 -4.06 -27.76 -37.04
N ALA A 876 -3.73 -27.78 -35.76
CA ALA A 876 -2.58 -28.49 -35.23
C ALA A 876 -2.63 -30.00 -35.56
N ARG A 877 -3.78 -30.65 -35.37
CA ARG A 877 -3.96 -32.06 -35.73
C ARG A 877 -3.76 -32.33 -37.22
N HIS A 878 -4.18 -31.41 -38.09
CA HIS A 878 -3.96 -31.52 -39.52
C HIS A 878 -2.47 -31.54 -39.89
N PHE A 879 -1.64 -30.81 -39.14
CA PHE A 879 -0.17 -30.79 -39.30
C PHE A 879 0.56 -31.86 -38.49
N GLY A 880 -0.14 -32.88 -37.96
CA GLY A 880 0.49 -33.94 -37.16
C GLY A 880 0.97 -33.50 -35.77
N ILE A 881 0.60 -32.29 -35.33
CA ILE A 881 0.98 -31.76 -34.00
C ILE A 881 0.09 -32.42 -32.93
N THR A 882 0.72 -32.88 -31.85
CA THR A 882 0.04 -33.57 -30.76
C THR A 882 -0.65 -32.58 -29.82
N VAL A 883 -1.97 -32.64 -29.73
CA VAL A 883 -2.74 -31.88 -28.74
C VAL A 883 -2.77 -32.65 -27.41
N VAL A 884 -2.13 -32.13 -26.37
CA VAL A 884 -2.14 -32.74 -25.02
C VAL A 884 -3.46 -32.46 -24.30
N LYS A 885 -3.85 -33.33 -23.35
CA LYS A 885 -5.18 -33.24 -22.70
C LYS A 885 -5.25 -32.15 -21.64
N ALA A 886 -4.14 -31.88 -20.97
CA ALA A 886 -4.09 -30.91 -19.89
C ALA A 886 -3.85 -29.48 -20.37
N PHE A 887 -4.29 -28.52 -19.55
CA PHE A 887 -4.18 -27.08 -19.79
C PHE A 887 -2.90 -26.52 -19.16
N PHE A 888 -2.39 -25.42 -19.74
CA PHE A 888 -1.28 -24.61 -19.23
C PHE A 888 -0.05 -25.46 -18.84
N GLN A 889 0.56 -25.19 -17.68
CA GLN A 889 1.74 -25.89 -17.18
C GLN A 889 1.52 -27.40 -16.96
N THR A 890 0.28 -27.84 -16.70
CA THR A 890 0.00 -29.28 -16.60
C THR A 890 0.07 -29.93 -17.99
N GLY A 891 -0.37 -29.22 -19.03
CA GLY A 891 -0.18 -29.62 -20.43
C GLY A 891 1.30 -29.64 -20.83
N LEU A 892 2.06 -28.61 -20.45
CA LEU A 892 3.51 -28.58 -20.63
C LEU A 892 4.20 -29.81 -19.99
N TYR A 893 3.82 -30.16 -18.76
CA TYR A 893 4.34 -31.35 -18.08
C TYR A 893 3.98 -32.64 -18.84
N GLU A 894 2.76 -32.77 -19.34
CA GLU A 894 2.33 -33.90 -20.17
C GLU A 894 3.16 -34.01 -21.46
N ALA A 895 3.41 -32.89 -22.14
CA ALA A 895 4.25 -32.82 -23.34
C ALA A 895 5.70 -33.26 -23.05
N ALA A 896 6.30 -32.73 -21.99
CA ALA A 896 7.66 -33.10 -21.59
C ALA A 896 7.76 -34.60 -21.25
N VAL A 897 6.80 -35.15 -20.51
CA VAL A 897 6.75 -36.60 -20.21
C VAL A 897 6.70 -37.43 -21.48
N ARG A 898 5.84 -37.09 -22.45
CA ARG A 898 5.76 -37.79 -23.74
C ARG A 898 7.03 -37.67 -24.58
N PHE A 899 7.79 -36.59 -24.40
CA PHE A 899 9.04 -36.39 -25.11
C PHE A 899 10.17 -37.26 -24.53
N VAL A 900 10.27 -37.32 -23.20
CA VAL A 900 11.36 -38.04 -22.50
C VAL A 900 11.08 -39.51 -22.25
N HIS A 901 9.81 -39.95 -22.19
CA HIS A 901 9.41 -41.33 -21.95
C HIS A 901 8.67 -41.88 -23.17
N ASP A 902 9.15 -42.97 -23.75
CA ASP A 902 8.47 -43.66 -24.86
C ASP A 902 7.09 -44.20 -24.43
N HIS A 903 6.22 -44.47 -25.42
CA HIS A 903 4.80 -44.86 -25.29
C HIS A 903 4.49 -46.00 -24.31
N ASN A 904 5.48 -46.74 -23.81
CA ASN A 904 5.34 -47.81 -22.82
C ASN A 904 5.16 -47.33 -21.37
N GLY A 905 5.20 -46.01 -21.10
CA GLY A 905 4.71 -45.42 -19.84
C GLY A 905 5.44 -45.84 -18.56
N LYS A 906 6.58 -46.55 -18.65
CA LYS A 906 7.39 -46.90 -17.48
C LYS A 906 8.01 -45.63 -16.91
N LYS A 907 7.61 -45.27 -15.69
CA LYS A 907 8.23 -44.18 -14.93
C LYS A 907 9.72 -44.47 -14.79
N ASP A 908 10.56 -43.65 -15.41
CA ASP A 908 12.00 -43.68 -15.19
C ASP A 908 12.30 -43.46 -13.69
N GLU A 909 13.01 -44.40 -13.06
CA GLU A 909 13.42 -44.29 -11.66
C GLU A 909 14.23 -43.02 -11.41
N LYS A 910 15.05 -42.58 -12.37
CA LYS A 910 15.88 -41.38 -12.28
C LYS A 910 15.02 -40.12 -12.18
N ALA A 911 14.03 -39.99 -13.07
CA ALA A 911 13.01 -38.94 -12.98
C ALA A 911 12.22 -39.02 -11.67
N GLY A 912 11.82 -40.22 -11.24
CA GLY A 912 11.13 -40.45 -9.98
C GLY A 912 11.92 -39.97 -8.76
N ARG A 913 13.24 -40.20 -8.72
CA ARG A 913 14.13 -39.73 -7.64
C ARG A 913 14.26 -38.20 -7.62
N VAL A 914 14.43 -37.56 -8.79
CA VAL A 914 14.55 -36.09 -8.87
C VAL A 914 13.23 -35.41 -8.48
N LEU A 915 12.10 -35.90 -8.99
CA LEU A 915 10.79 -35.33 -8.70
C LEU A 915 10.34 -35.55 -7.24
N LYS A 916 10.78 -36.63 -6.58
CA LYS A 916 10.55 -36.84 -5.14
C LYS A 916 11.25 -35.80 -4.27
N LYS A 917 12.38 -35.21 -4.72
CA LYS A 917 13.13 -34.18 -4.00
C LYS A 917 12.48 -32.79 -4.04
N LEU A 918 11.47 -32.57 -4.89
CA LEU A 918 10.78 -31.29 -5.03
C LEU A 918 9.76 -31.00 -3.92
N LYS A 919 9.63 -31.86 -2.91
CA LYS A 919 8.70 -31.61 -1.80
C LYS A 919 9.28 -30.56 -0.85
N HIS A 920 8.78 -29.33 -0.95
CA HIS A 920 9.10 -28.24 -0.04
C HIS A 920 8.03 -28.15 1.05
N GLU A 921 8.11 -29.04 2.02
CA GLU A 921 7.20 -29.05 3.16
C GLU A 921 7.36 -27.73 3.96
N ASN A 922 6.22 -27.10 4.26
CA ASN A 922 6.10 -25.84 5.00
C ASN A 922 6.45 -24.53 4.25
N ASP A 923 6.71 -24.57 2.94
CA ASP A 923 6.80 -23.33 2.15
C ASP A 923 5.40 -22.86 1.69
N SER A 924 5.03 -21.64 2.11
CA SER A 924 3.70 -21.10 1.85
C SER A 924 3.47 -20.72 0.40
N MET A 925 4.51 -20.32 -0.32
CA MET A 925 4.43 -20.01 -1.74
C MET A 925 4.35 -21.28 -2.57
N TRP A 926 5.10 -22.32 -2.20
CA TRP A 926 5.01 -23.65 -2.82
C TRP A 926 3.58 -24.22 -2.78
N ASP A 927 2.92 -24.13 -1.61
CA ASP A 927 1.51 -24.50 -1.46
C ASP A 927 0.61 -23.75 -2.46
N LEU A 928 0.82 -22.44 -2.63
CA LEU A 928 0.00 -21.59 -3.49
C LEU A 928 0.18 -21.91 -4.98
N ILE A 929 1.42 -22.09 -5.44
CA ILE A 929 1.68 -22.44 -6.84
C ILE A 929 1.20 -23.86 -7.18
N GLN A 930 1.15 -24.78 -6.20
CA GLN A 930 0.51 -26.09 -6.38
C GLN A 930 -1.02 -25.97 -6.44
N ILE A 931 -1.62 -25.04 -5.69
CA ILE A 931 -3.06 -24.78 -5.75
C ILE A 931 -3.47 -24.24 -7.12
N ALA A 932 -2.62 -23.39 -7.71
CA ALA A 932 -2.84 -22.79 -9.02
C ALA A 932 -2.88 -23.83 -10.16
N ASP A 933 -2.34 -25.04 -9.98
CA ASP A 933 -2.45 -26.14 -10.93
C ASP A 933 -3.77 -26.91 -10.86
N LYS A 934 -4.55 -26.73 -9.79
CA LYS A 934 -5.81 -27.47 -9.60
C LYS A 934 -6.94 -26.89 -10.45
N ALA A 935 -7.78 -27.78 -10.95
CA ALA A 935 -9.02 -27.39 -11.62
C ALA A 935 -9.94 -26.60 -10.69
N ALA A 936 -10.68 -25.63 -11.26
CA ALA A 936 -11.49 -24.69 -10.49
C ALA A 936 -12.51 -25.36 -9.55
N TYR A 937 -13.08 -26.52 -9.92
CA TYR A 937 -14.02 -27.25 -9.06
C TYR A 937 -13.37 -27.80 -7.78
N LEU A 938 -12.07 -28.16 -7.81
CA LEU A 938 -11.34 -28.64 -6.64
C LEU A 938 -11.05 -27.53 -5.63
N HIS A 939 -11.05 -26.26 -6.06
CA HIS A 939 -10.96 -25.13 -5.15
C HIS A 939 -12.21 -25.04 -4.26
N TRP A 940 -13.40 -25.42 -4.76
CA TRP A 940 -14.64 -25.45 -3.98
C TRP A 940 -14.60 -26.48 -2.84
N LEU A 941 -13.96 -27.63 -3.05
CA LEU A 941 -13.76 -28.64 -2.00
C LEU A 941 -12.92 -28.13 -0.82
N ARG A 942 -12.13 -27.07 -1.04
CA ARG A 942 -11.31 -26.45 0.00
C ARG A 942 -12.04 -25.36 0.79
N LEU A 943 -13.31 -25.06 0.51
CA LEU A 943 -14.03 -23.97 1.18
C LEU A 943 -14.16 -24.16 2.70
N PHE A 944 -14.44 -25.38 3.16
CA PHE A 944 -14.78 -25.67 4.55
C PHE A 944 -13.55 -25.94 5.44
N ASP A 945 -12.63 -24.99 5.55
CA ASP A 945 -11.59 -25.00 6.59
C ASP A 945 -11.92 -24.05 7.75
N LYS A 946 -11.23 -24.23 8.89
CA LYS A 946 -11.42 -23.44 10.12
C LYS A 946 -11.21 -21.92 9.90
N ASN A 947 -10.49 -21.53 8.84
CA ASN A 947 -10.09 -20.15 8.57
C ASN A 947 -11.05 -19.41 7.63
N MET A 948 -12.05 -20.10 7.06
CA MET A 948 -13.07 -19.52 6.17
C MET A 948 -13.78 -18.32 6.80
N PHE A 949 -14.00 -18.34 8.12
CA PHE A 949 -14.76 -17.30 8.82
C PHE A 949 -13.90 -16.13 9.33
N GLU A 950 -12.57 -16.19 9.26
CA GLU A 950 -11.68 -15.14 9.79
C GLU A 950 -11.82 -13.78 9.06
N ILE A 951 -12.24 -13.81 7.79
CA ILE A 951 -12.49 -12.59 7.00
C ILE A 951 -13.72 -11.83 7.51
N PHE A 952 -14.57 -12.47 8.30
CA PHE A 952 -15.79 -11.90 8.87
C PHE A 952 -15.65 -11.55 10.36
N GLN A 953 -14.46 -11.70 10.95
CA GLN A 953 -14.18 -11.37 12.35
C GLN A 953 -13.73 -9.91 12.57
N GLU A 954 -13.75 -9.07 11.52
CA GLU A 954 -13.40 -7.63 11.60
C GLU A 954 -14.40 -6.78 12.41
#